data_AF-A0A353V7D4-F1
#
_entry.id   AF-A0A353V7D4-F1
#
_cell.length_a   1.000
_cell.length_b   1.000
_cell.length_c   1.000
_cell.angle_alpha   90.00
_cell.angle_beta   90.00
_cell.angle_gamma   90.00
#
_symmetry.space_group_name_H-M   'P 1'
#
loop_
_entity.id
_entity.type
_entity.pdbx_description
1 polymer ?
#
loop_
_entity_poly.entity_id
_entity_poly.type
_entity_poly.pdbx_seq_one_letter_code
_entity_poly.pdbx_strand_id
1 'polypeptide(L)'
;FDWDAARLAFREALIAGTRAEREAALARTFETLGHVAHLIQDLAVPAHVRNDFQAHLQHLNPFAGFGRWTEDGLERFVRRNPQLVAEAAAAAATLAVEFTLKPLTRFWDLDLYTGASPSRDTAQGLAEYTNANFASQYTILTDAFPESDPKFFPFPRASETNLQDAVAQTLALRGFIAEDSKVDVGLYISKTATTGEPIELFAKLGYLWSEITPDELRRSLQLDDMVNAEYARLLLPRAIAYSRGVLDYFFRGRLDVDLFAFADPEGVDPAVVQVRGINASEESLDAGTLRLYADDPAGARTPLTPASPTADLTVTAAPGKEVVSALFRMTPDAERVVAVYQGKLGEEKPDQVGTFPGAVIGKVLGGVRVEEIFAEPDTEETAGRWMLRTPRGVYPLRDFTTAQYERVTWGEGQDIVLAWTPFTPEQAVFRTFALPRQPGSIEPVLTATPAGPEVVLQPLQQARFPFDKVKGPRVTYTSTLDYVQRIGQVETTVVWIEKIISPDPNVPPLCVQDRTDLGPLALTTAHAQSVNFSGAFTPALDVAHNMGFGTTTQPYIWVLRWVGATATGALRALVSIHLTEPESLAVTVPYFKLNENGVKEPDGEFAVSARFPSAPVWWLLIDLTDGTVLGSTAPDGGPVALAVTEAARGLPRMYARGTKDDSACKGGKREAGKWMASGLSRAWEGAPLDIIVPIETADGVQSFAPDQWLTPALQTLGGFGLGLALVQGSEKFVYGCGRKAERLSCGALGATSTFGWIVPGDSLHAALRPGGAHERVVFLSGQGGFGDAERALLWEPGPGRARVLFAPQLLGESGYWLAGATSSAVLVTALGGAPFYIASLDGDPAPRLFEQTDGWALVLLEPRYLYDPVGLKFLRLSEPQDGPAPLTALPATLAGGTESNPFGDYHAIRVR
;
A
#
# COMPACT_ATOMS: atom_id res chain seq x y z
N PHE A 1 35.18 -28.21 -12.70
CA PHE A 1 34.07 -27.44 -12.11
C PHE A 1 34.31 -27.41 -10.63
N ASP A 2 34.62 -26.24 -10.08
CA ASP A 2 34.92 -26.05 -8.66
C ASP A 2 34.45 -24.65 -8.23
N TRP A 3 34.57 -24.35 -6.94
CA TRP A 3 34.11 -23.09 -6.35
C TRP A 3 34.81 -21.87 -6.96
N ASP A 4 36.12 -21.96 -7.18
CA ASP A 4 36.94 -20.88 -7.69
C ASP A 4 36.54 -20.55 -9.14
N ALA A 5 36.34 -21.58 -9.96
CA ALA A 5 35.81 -21.45 -11.32
C ALA A 5 34.41 -20.82 -11.34
N ALA A 6 33.54 -21.14 -10.37
CA ALA A 6 32.23 -20.50 -10.25
C ALA A 6 32.34 -19.01 -9.92
N ARG A 7 33.24 -18.64 -8.98
CA ARG A 7 33.51 -17.24 -8.64
C ARG A 7 34.10 -16.45 -9.80
N LEU A 8 35.03 -17.05 -10.54
CA LEU A 8 35.60 -16.46 -11.75
C LEU A 8 34.54 -16.25 -12.82
N ALA A 9 33.72 -17.27 -13.11
CA ALA A 9 32.63 -17.17 -14.07
C ALA A 9 31.61 -16.08 -13.67
N PHE A 10 31.29 -15.97 -12.38
CA PHE A 10 30.36 -14.95 -11.90
C PHE A 10 30.95 -13.54 -12.04
N ARG A 11 32.24 -13.37 -11.72
CA ARG A 11 32.96 -12.11 -11.99
C ARG A 11 32.90 -11.76 -13.46
N GLU A 12 33.21 -12.69 -14.36
CA GLU A 12 33.14 -12.45 -15.82
C GLU A 12 31.72 -12.11 -16.27
N ALA A 13 30.68 -12.73 -15.70
CA ALA A 13 29.28 -12.38 -15.96
C ALA A 13 28.96 -10.91 -15.62
N LEU A 14 29.68 -10.34 -14.65
CA LEU A 14 29.52 -8.94 -14.23
C LEU A 14 30.39 -7.96 -15.03
N ILE A 15 31.49 -8.39 -15.67
CA ILE A 15 32.46 -7.45 -16.25
C ILE A 15 32.72 -7.62 -17.75
N ALA A 16 32.32 -8.75 -18.36
CA ALA A 16 32.61 -9.01 -19.76
C ALA A 16 31.96 -7.97 -20.70
N GLY A 17 32.67 -7.66 -21.80
CA GLY A 17 32.35 -6.55 -22.68
C GLY A 17 31.02 -6.71 -23.40
N THR A 18 30.75 -7.87 -23.98
CA THR A 18 29.51 -8.09 -24.73
C THR A 18 28.42 -8.75 -23.88
N ARG A 19 27.16 -8.46 -24.20
CA ARG A 19 26.01 -9.13 -23.58
C ARG A 19 26.10 -10.66 -23.68
N ALA A 20 26.44 -11.17 -24.86
CA ALA A 20 26.52 -12.61 -25.11
C ALA A 20 27.58 -13.30 -24.23
N GLU A 21 28.75 -12.68 -24.04
CA GLU A 21 29.78 -13.20 -23.14
C GLU A 21 29.33 -13.18 -21.69
N ARG A 22 28.65 -12.12 -21.25
CA ARG A 22 28.10 -12.04 -19.88
C ARG A 22 27.04 -13.12 -19.62
N GLU A 23 26.12 -13.32 -20.55
CA GLU A 23 25.10 -14.36 -20.47
C GLU A 23 25.73 -15.76 -20.47
N ALA A 24 26.75 -16.01 -21.30
CA ALA A 24 27.49 -17.27 -21.32
C ALA A 24 28.26 -17.52 -20.00
N ALA A 25 28.88 -16.48 -19.43
CA ALA A 25 29.57 -16.55 -18.15
C ALA A 25 28.60 -16.76 -16.98
N LEU A 26 27.40 -16.15 -17.03
CA LEU A 26 26.35 -16.38 -16.05
C LEU A 26 25.82 -17.82 -16.13
N ALA A 27 25.59 -18.34 -17.34
CA ALA A 27 25.23 -19.74 -17.54
C ALA A 27 26.30 -20.68 -16.99
N ARG A 28 27.58 -20.41 -17.27
CA ARG A 28 28.72 -21.17 -16.73
C ARG A 28 28.81 -21.08 -15.20
N THR A 29 28.43 -19.95 -14.60
CA THR A 29 28.35 -19.80 -13.14
C THR A 29 27.37 -20.82 -12.56
N PHE A 30 26.14 -20.85 -13.06
CA PHE A 30 25.12 -21.78 -12.57
C PHE A 30 25.42 -23.24 -12.91
N GLU A 31 25.98 -23.53 -14.08
CA GLU A 31 26.46 -24.86 -14.43
C GLU A 31 27.55 -25.34 -13.44
N THR A 32 28.51 -24.47 -13.12
CA THR A 32 29.58 -24.82 -12.18
C THR A 32 29.06 -24.97 -10.75
N LEU A 33 28.16 -24.09 -10.31
CA LEU A 33 27.49 -24.21 -9.01
C LEU A 33 26.65 -25.48 -8.91
N GLY A 34 25.99 -25.91 -10.00
CA GLY A 34 25.28 -27.18 -10.07
C GLY A 34 26.20 -28.37 -9.82
N HIS A 35 27.41 -28.37 -10.40
CA HIS A 35 28.41 -29.41 -10.13
C HIS A 35 28.92 -29.37 -8.68
N VAL A 36 29.13 -28.18 -8.10
CA VAL A 36 29.50 -28.07 -6.67
C VAL A 36 28.37 -28.58 -5.77
N ALA A 37 27.12 -28.23 -6.07
CA ALA A 37 25.96 -28.71 -5.33
C ALA A 37 25.78 -30.23 -5.45
N HIS A 38 26.10 -30.81 -6.61
CA HIS A 38 26.11 -32.27 -6.78
C HIS A 38 27.09 -32.95 -5.80
N LEU A 39 28.30 -32.41 -5.63
CA LEU A 39 29.25 -32.95 -4.64
C LEU A 39 28.71 -32.88 -3.21
N ILE A 40 27.92 -31.85 -2.87
CA ILE A 40 27.25 -31.77 -1.56
C ILE A 40 26.19 -32.86 -1.42
N GLN A 41 25.44 -33.15 -2.48
CA GLN A 41 24.43 -34.21 -2.49
C GLN A 41 25.06 -35.59 -2.31
N ASP A 42 26.23 -35.82 -2.92
CA ASP A 42 27.03 -37.04 -2.75
C ASP A 42 27.46 -37.26 -1.28
N LEU A 43 27.64 -36.20 -0.49
CA LEU A 43 27.92 -36.34 0.95
C LEU A 43 26.75 -36.91 1.75
N ALA A 44 25.54 -36.90 1.20
CA ALA A 44 24.38 -37.56 1.77
C ALA A 44 24.32 -39.06 1.42
N VAL A 45 25.30 -39.59 0.67
CA VAL A 45 25.37 -41.01 0.30
C VAL A 45 26.38 -41.73 1.21
N PRO A 46 25.95 -42.67 2.08
CA PRO A 46 26.83 -43.36 3.02
C PRO A 46 28.02 -44.06 2.35
N ALA A 47 27.83 -44.62 1.15
CA ALA A 47 28.91 -45.29 0.41
C ALA A 47 30.04 -44.32 0.01
N HIS A 48 29.71 -43.08 -0.37
CA HIS A 48 30.70 -42.08 -0.79
C HIS A 48 31.55 -41.61 0.39
N VAL A 49 30.91 -41.23 1.50
CA VAL A 49 31.62 -40.67 2.68
C VAL A 49 32.34 -41.72 3.52
N ARG A 50 32.06 -43.01 3.31
CA ARG A 50 32.75 -44.13 3.97
C ARG A 50 33.79 -44.80 3.07
N ASN A 51 34.13 -44.19 1.92
CA ASN A 51 35.07 -44.75 0.94
C ASN A 51 34.72 -46.20 0.53
N ASP A 52 33.43 -46.57 0.55
CA ASP A 52 32.96 -47.91 0.22
C ASP A 52 32.62 -48.01 -1.27
N PHE A 53 33.65 -47.83 -2.10
CA PHE A 53 33.48 -47.83 -3.56
C PHE A 53 32.88 -49.14 -4.09
N GLN A 54 33.13 -50.26 -3.40
CA GLN A 54 32.52 -51.54 -3.74
C GLN A 54 30.99 -51.49 -3.60
N ALA A 55 30.45 -50.76 -2.62
CA ALA A 55 29.01 -50.57 -2.48
C ALA A 55 28.44 -49.68 -3.58
N HIS A 56 29.15 -48.62 -3.96
CA HIS A 56 28.74 -47.73 -5.06
C HIS A 56 28.72 -48.44 -6.43
N LEU A 57 29.49 -49.52 -6.58
CA LEU A 57 29.52 -50.34 -7.80
C LEU A 57 28.49 -51.49 -7.83
N GLN A 58 27.60 -51.61 -6.84
CA GLN A 58 26.69 -52.76 -6.74
C GLN A 58 25.71 -52.88 -7.91
N HIS A 59 25.27 -51.75 -8.45
CA HIS A 59 24.32 -51.70 -9.55
C HIS A 59 24.96 -51.19 -10.85
N LEU A 60 26.14 -51.75 -11.16
CA LEU A 60 26.77 -51.61 -12.47
C LEU A 60 25.85 -52.16 -13.58
N ASN A 61 25.62 -51.36 -14.63
CA ASN A 61 25.10 -51.89 -15.89
C ASN A 61 26.29 -52.44 -16.70
N PRO A 62 26.47 -53.77 -16.80
CA PRO A 62 27.64 -54.36 -17.47
C PRO A 62 27.70 -54.08 -18.98
N PHE A 63 26.64 -53.52 -19.59
CA PHE A 63 26.58 -53.15 -21.00
C PHE A 63 26.74 -51.65 -21.24
N ALA A 64 26.80 -50.82 -20.19
CA ALA A 64 27.13 -49.42 -20.26
C ALA A 64 28.59 -49.26 -19.81
N GLY A 65 29.48 -48.78 -20.68
CA GLY A 65 30.90 -48.62 -20.32
C GLY A 65 31.12 -47.78 -19.05
N PHE A 66 32.31 -47.88 -18.43
CA PHE A 66 32.72 -47.18 -17.20
C PHE A 66 32.49 -45.65 -17.16
N GLY A 67 32.13 -45.02 -18.29
CA GLY A 67 31.76 -43.60 -18.37
C GLY A 67 30.27 -43.30 -18.20
N ARG A 68 29.43 -44.23 -17.72
CA ARG A 68 28.00 -44.01 -17.43
C ARG A 68 27.64 -44.39 -15.99
N TRP A 69 26.59 -43.74 -15.48
CA TRP A 69 26.08 -43.74 -14.10
C TRP A 69 26.15 -45.12 -13.41
N THR A 70 27.01 -45.23 -12.40
CA THR A 70 26.98 -46.28 -11.37
C THR A 70 26.28 -45.73 -10.15
N GLU A 71 25.43 -46.53 -9.52
CA GLU A 71 24.63 -46.12 -8.37
C GLU A 71 24.77 -47.14 -7.24
N ASP A 72 24.84 -46.64 -6.00
CA ASP A 72 24.64 -47.47 -4.81
C ASP A 72 23.15 -47.80 -4.62
N GLY A 73 22.83 -48.61 -3.60
CA GLY A 73 21.45 -48.97 -3.28
C GLY A 73 20.55 -47.77 -2.95
N LEU A 74 21.07 -46.77 -2.22
CA LEU A 74 20.34 -45.55 -1.85
C LEU A 74 20.06 -44.68 -3.09
N GLU A 75 21.09 -44.38 -3.89
CA GLU A 75 20.96 -43.63 -5.14
C GLU A 75 19.93 -44.27 -6.07
N ARG A 76 20.00 -45.60 -6.24
CA ARG A 76 19.04 -46.38 -7.03
C ARG A 76 17.63 -46.29 -6.49
N PHE A 77 17.48 -46.40 -5.18
CA PHE A 77 16.17 -46.32 -4.53
C PHE A 77 15.54 -44.95 -4.73
N VAL A 78 16.28 -43.86 -4.49
CA VAL A 78 15.79 -42.48 -4.69
C VAL A 78 15.45 -42.24 -6.16
N ARG A 79 16.27 -42.71 -7.11
CA ARG A 79 15.98 -42.57 -8.55
C ARG A 79 14.69 -43.27 -8.97
N ARG A 80 14.37 -44.44 -8.40
CA ARG A 80 13.11 -45.16 -8.64
C ARG A 80 11.92 -44.52 -7.94
N ASN A 81 12.16 -43.68 -6.93
CA ASN A 81 11.16 -43.02 -6.10
C ASN A 81 11.34 -41.49 -6.08
N PRO A 82 11.27 -40.80 -7.24
CA PRO A 82 11.56 -39.37 -7.32
C PRO A 82 10.63 -38.49 -6.48
N GLN A 83 9.44 -38.98 -6.13
CA GLN A 83 8.50 -38.30 -5.24
C GLN A 83 9.09 -37.98 -3.85
N LEU A 84 10.03 -38.79 -3.37
CA LEU A 84 10.67 -38.61 -2.06
C LEU A 84 11.42 -37.28 -1.95
N VAL A 85 11.96 -36.76 -3.06
CA VAL A 85 12.65 -35.47 -3.09
C VAL A 85 11.66 -34.33 -2.82
N ALA A 86 10.45 -34.41 -3.39
CA ALA A 86 9.40 -33.42 -3.16
C ALA A 86 8.85 -33.51 -1.73
N GLU A 87 8.66 -34.74 -1.21
CA GLU A 87 8.20 -34.97 0.16
C GLU A 87 9.21 -34.47 1.22
N ALA A 88 10.52 -34.58 0.93
CA ALA A 88 11.58 -34.10 1.80
C ALA A 88 11.70 -32.57 1.88
N ALA A 89 11.14 -31.82 0.93
CA ALA A 89 11.30 -30.36 0.83
C ALA A 89 10.74 -29.61 2.05
N ALA A 90 9.61 -30.06 2.61
CA ALA A 90 9.00 -29.42 3.78
C ALA A 90 9.89 -29.57 5.03
N ALA A 91 10.48 -30.75 5.23
CA ALA A 91 11.43 -30.97 6.32
C ALA A 91 12.72 -30.16 6.10
N ALA A 92 13.24 -30.13 4.86
CA ALA A 92 14.42 -29.36 4.50
C ALA A 92 14.27 -27.86 4.81
N ALA A 93 13.09 -27.28 4.57
CA ALA A 93 12.82 -25.86 4.82
C ALA A 93 12.93 -25.47 6.31
N THR A 94 12.78 -26.43 7.23
CA THR A 94 12.90 -26.21 8.68
C THR A 94 14.31 -26.48 9.21
N LEU A 95 15.19 -27.10 8.43
CA LEU A 95 16.58 -27.34 8.81
C LEU A 95 17.39 -26.07 8.64
N ALA A 96 17.72 -25.42 9.75
CA ALA A 96 18.62 -24.28 9.75
C ALA A 96 20.07 -24.77 9.59
N VAL A 97 20.67 -24.39 8.47
CA VAL A 97 22.05 -24.70 8.11
C VAL A 97 22.80 -23.36 8.08
N GLU A 98 23.45 -23.02 9.20
CA GLU A 98 24.02 -21.68 9.41
C GLU A 98 25.54 -21.68 9.19
N PHE A 99 25.97 -20.97 8.14
CA PHE A 99 27.37 -20.88 7.74
C PHE A 99 27.90 -19.44 7.65
N THR A 100 27.21 -18.49 8.27
CA THR A 100 27.68 -17.11 8.40
C THR A 100 29.01 -17.08 9.18
N LEU A 101 30.00 -16.34 8.66
CA LEU A 101 31.39 -16.24 9.12
C LEU A 101 32.16 -17.57 9.10
N LYS A 102 31.76 -18.53 8.26
CA LYS A 102 32.40 -19.84 8.17
C LYS A 102 33.10 -20.05 6.82
N PRO A 103 34.17 -20.87 6.76
CA PRO A 103 34.74 -21.28 5.49
C PRO A 103 33.79 -22.23 4.75
N LEU A 104 33.91 -22.25 3.42
CA LEU A 104 33.17 -23.15 2.53
C LEU A 104 33.28 -24.62 2.98
N THR A 105 34.43 -25.05 3.48
CA THR A 105 34.65 -26.45 3.89
C THR A 105 33.66 -26.96 4.92
N ARG A 106 33.02 -26.08 5.71
CA ARG A 106 32.05 -26.49 6.74
C ARG A 106 30.79 -27.16 6.22
N PHE A 107 30.45 -26.98 4.93
CA PHE A 107 29.36 -27.74 4.32
C PHE A 107 29.72 -29.22 4.17
N TRP A 108 31.00 -29.54 4.03
CA TRP A 108 31.52 -30.90 3.89
C TRP A 108 31.89 -31.50 5.24
N ASP A 109 32.85 -30.86 5.91
CA ASP A 109 33.57 -31.36 7.07
C ASP A 109 34.07 -30.19 7.92
N LEU A 110 33.94 -30.36 9.21
CA LEU A 110 34.12 -29.39 10.26
C LEU A 110 35.06 -29.89 11.35
N ASP A 111 35.63 -31.09 11.17
CA ASP A 111 36.51 -31.78 12.11
C ASP A 111 35.87 -31.94 13.52
N LEU A 112 34.52 -32.02 13.60
CA LEU A 112 33.80 -32.21 14.87
C LEU A 112 33.66 -33.70 15.21
N TYR A 113 33.43 -34.53 14.21
CA TYR A 113 33.37 -35.98 14.36
C TYR A 113 34.77 -36.60 14.31
N THR A 114 35.33 -36.81 15.50
CA THR A 114 36.67 -37.39 15.71
C THR A 114 36.67 -38.93 15.83
N GLY A 115 35.58 -39.58 15.41
CA GLY A 115 35.33 -41.00 15.72
C GLY A 115 34.78 -41.24 17.14
N ALA A 116 34.46 -40.16 17.88
CA ALA A 116 33.77 -40.18 19.16
C ALA A 116 32.24 -40.22 18.97
N SER A 117 31.45 -39.76 19.95
CA SER A 117 29.97 -39.85 19.89
C SER A 117 29.39 -39.06 18.71
N PRO A 118 28.65 -39.71 17.77
CA PRO A 118 28.00 -39.04 16.66
C PRO A 118 26.96 -38.01 17.09
N SER A 119 26.88 -36.87 16.37
CA SER A 119 25.81 -35.88 16.52
C SER A 119 24.73 -36.04 15.46
N ARG A 120 23.56 -35.47 15.75
CA ARG A 120 22.44 -35.27 14.82
C ARG A 120 22.18 -33.80 14.52
N ASP A 121 23.00 -32.87 14.98
CA ASP A 121 22.81 -31.45 14.69
C ASP A 121 23.13 -31.12 13.21
N THR A 122 22.79 -29.90 12.80
CA THR A 122 23.21 -29.29 11.53
C THR A 122 24.45 -28.42 11.70
N ALA A 123 25.09 -28.48 12.88
CA ALA A 123 26.28 -27.69 13.20
C ALA A 123 27.56 -28.36 12.71
N GLN A 124 27.52 -29.67 12.36
CA GLN A 124 28.60 -30.43 11.70
C GLN A 124 28.46 -30.50 10.17
N GLY A 125 29.51 -30.91 9.48
CA GLY A 125 29.49 -31.12 8.03
C GLY A 125 28.57 -32.27 7.61
N LEU A 126 28.05 -32.24 6.38
CA LEU A 126 27.15 -33.29 5.91
C LEU A 126 27.88 -34.64 5.78
N ALA A 127 29.17 -34.63 5.43
CA ALA A 127 29.95 -35.87 5.35
C ALA A 127 30.11 -36.52 6.72
N GLU A 128 30.40 -35.73 7.75
CA GLU A 128 30.51 -36.20 9.14
C GLU A 128 29.19 -36.78 9.63
N TYR A 129 28.08 -36.08 9.41
CA TYR A 129 26.76 -36.57 9.80
C TYR A 129 26.45 -37.92 9.13
N THR A 130 26.64 -38.02 7.81
CA THR A 130 26.34 -39.23 7.06
C THR A 130 27.27 -40.37 7.46
N ASN A 131 28.58 -40.11 7.57
CA ASN A 131 29.59 -41.09 7.95
C ASN A 131 29.37 -41.61 9.39
N ALA A 132 29.05 -40.75 10.34
CA ALA A 132 28.90 -41.16 11.73
C ALA A 132 27.60 -41.94 11.98
N ASN A 133 26.54 -41.70 11.19
CA ASN A 133 25.20 -42.18 11.51
C ASN A 133 24.69 -43.34 10.66
N PHE A 134 25.17 -43.52 9.42
CA PHE A 134 24.58 -44.46 8.44
C PHE A 134 25.63 -45.39 7.85
N ALA A 135 25.36 -46.69 7.81
CA ALA A 135 26.27 -47.65 7.18
C ALA A 135 26.10 -47.74 5.65
N SER A 136 27.16 -48.08 4.93
CA SER A 136 27.09 -48.59 3.55
C SER A 136 27.17 -50.12 3.55
N GLN A 137 26.82 -50.78 2.45
CA GLN A 137 26.64 -52.25 2.42
C GLN A 137 27.85 -53.05 2.94
N TYR A 138 29.09 -52.62 2.70
CA TYR A 138 30.27 -53.35 3.17
C TYR A 138 30.92 -52.75 4.43
N THR A 139 30.26 -51.76 5.06
CA THR A 139 30.71 -51.11 6.31
C THR A 139 29.69 -51.23 7.45
N ILE A 140 28.69 -52.10 7.31
CA ILE A 140 27.67 -52.36 8.35
C ILE A 140 28.33 -52.97 9.59
N LEU A 141 28.32 -52.26 10.73
CA LEU A 141 28.82 -52.71 12.04
C LEU A 141 30.29 -53.18 12.04
N THR A 142 31.17 -52.44 11.36
CA THR A 142 32.61 -52.75 11.28
C THR A 142 33.45 -52.21 12.44
N ASP A 143 32.81 -51.84 13.55
CA ASP A 143 33.46 -51.30 14.76
C ASP A 143 34.39 -52.30 15.46
N ALA A 144 34.22 -53.59 15.20
CA ALA A 144 35.09 -54.65 15.72
C ALA A 144 36.34 -54.91 14.86
N PHE A 145 36.48 -54.24 13.70
CA PHE A 145 37.67 -54.40 12.86
C PHE A 145 38.90 -53.74 13.51
N PRO A 146 40.13 -54.18 13.19
CA PRO A 146 41.32 -53.44 13.60
C PRO A 146 41.27 -52.01 13.04
N GLU A 147 41.68 -51.00 13.81
CA GLU A 147 41.69 -49.59 13.35
C GLU A 147 42.51 -49.36 12.07
N SER A 148 43.46 -50.26 11.77
CA SER A 148 44.24 -50.24 10.53
C SER A 148 43.49 -50.78 9.30
N ASP A 149 42.31 -51.40 9.48
CA ASP A 149 41.50 -51.92 8.38
C ASP A 149 40.84 -50.75 7.64
N PRO A 150 40.91 -50.70 6.29
CA PRO A 150 40.31 -49.60 5.52
C PRO A 150 38.77 -49.53 5.62
N LYS A 151 38.12 -50.56 6.17
CA LYS A 151 36.68 -50.59 6.42
C LYS A 151 36.34 -50.44 7.91
N PHE A 152 37.31 -50.13 8.78
CA PHE A 152 37.03 -49.83 10.18
C PHE A 152 36.26 -48.51 10.29
N PHE A 153 35.11 -48.57 10.97
CA PHE A 153 34.36 -47.39 11.35
C PHE A 153 33.83 -47.55 12.78
N PRO A 154 34.06 -46.58 13.69
CA PRO A 154 33.66 -46.71 15.09
C PRO A 154 32.15 -46.61 15.29
N PHE A 155 31.42 -46.01 14.35
CA PHE A 155 29.96 -45.90 14.36
C PHE A 155 29.37 -46.07 12.96
N PRO A 156 28.13 -46.57 12.83
CA PRO A 156 27.32 -47.19 13.90
C PRO A 156 27.92 -48.52 14.37
N ARG A 157 27.93 -48.72 15.70
CA ARG A 157 28.52 -49.91 16.34
C ARG A 157 27.47 -50.93 16.75
N ALA A 158 27.85 -52.21 16.76
CA ALA A 158 26.92 -53.30 17.03
C ALA A 158 26.21 -53.17 18.39
N SER A 159 26.90 -52.64 19.41
CA SER A 159 26.36 -52.43 20.75
C SER A 159 25.27 -51.34 20.85
N GLU A 160 25.09 -50.51 19.82
CA GLU A 160 24.02 -49.50 19.73
C GLU A 160 22.89 -49.90 18.78
N THR A 161 22.82 -51.20 18.48
CA THR A 161 21.74 -51.81 17.72
C THR A 161 21.03 -52.87 18.52
N ASN A 162 19.87 -53.31 18.03
CA ASN A 162 19.22 -54.51 18.54
C ASN A 162 19.66 -55.80 17.81
N LEU A 163 20.95 -55.92 17.43
CA LEU A 163 21.48 -57.14 16.82
C LEU A 163 21.41 -58.36 17.78
N GLN A 164 21.46 -58.13 19.09
CA GLN A 164 21.26 -59.16 20.12
C GLN A 164 19.88 -59.86 20.04
N ASP A 165 18.83 -59.17 19.57
CA ASP A 165 17.48 -59.71 19.39
C ASP A 165 17.45 -60.62 18.17
N ALA A 166 18.29 -60.35 17.16
CA ALA A 166 18.51 -61.29 16.07
C ALA A 166 19.19 -62.57 16.58
N VAL A 167 20.21 -62.44 17.43
CA VAL A 167 20.89 -63.59 18.06
C VAL A 167 19.94 -64.39 18.95
N ALA A 168 19.06 -63.71 19.69
CA ALA A 168 18.03 -64.33 20.53
C ALA A 168 16.80 -64.83 19.74
N GLN A 169 16.75 -64.58 18.43
CA GLN A 169 15.63 -64.91 17.54
C GLN A 169 14.29 -64.30 17.99
N THR A 170 14.33 -63.09 18.56
CA THR A 170 13.17 -62.35 19.10
C THR A 170 12.72 -61.20 18.21
N LEU A 171 13.41 -60.94 17.10
CA LEU A 171 13.00 -59.91 16.14
C LEU A 171 11.63 -60.22 15.52
N ALA A 172 10.80 -59.18 15.42
CA ALA A 172 9.51 -59.28 14.75
C ALA A 172 9.65 -59.23 13.22
N LEU A 173 8.93 -60.12 12.53
CA LEU A 173 8.76 -60.06 11.08
C LEU A 173 8.00 -58.78 10.69
N ARG A 174 8.54 -58.03 9.73
CA ARG A 174 7.89 -56.86 9.13
C ARG A 174 7.50 -57.15 7.69
N GLY A 175 6.23 -56.90 7.35
CA GLY A 175 5.75 -56.95 5.97
C GLY A 175 6.06 -55.67 5.21
N PHE A 176 6.48 -55.79 3.95
CA PHE A 176 6.72 -54.66 3.06
C PHE A 176 6.37 -55.03 1.61
N ILE A 177 6.19 -54.02 0.76
CA ILE A 177 5.97 -54.22 -0.68
C ILE A 177 7.33 -54.30 -1.37
N ALA A 178 7.66 -55.45 -1.96
CA ALA A 178 8.89 -55.66 -2.71
C ALA A 178 8.84 -55.00 -4.11
N GLU A 179 9.97 -55.00 -4.82
CA GLU A 179 10.11 -54.40 -6.16
C GLU A 179 9.12 -54.98 -7.19
N ASP A 180 8.67 -56.22 -7.00
CA ASP A 180 7.67 -56.87 -7.85
C ASP A 180 6.21 -56.55 -7.47
N SER A 181 6.01 -55.57 -6.59
CA SER A 181 4.72 -55.14 -6.03
C SER A 181 4.00 -56.19 -5.19
N LYS A 182 4.70 -57.22 -4.70
CA LYS A 182 4.13 -58.21 -3.76
C LYS A 182 4.54 -57.93 -2.33
N VAL A 183 3.75 -58.46 -1.39
CA VAL A 183 4.07 -58.40 0.03
C VAL A 183 5.12 -59.47 0.35
N ASP A 184 6.31 -59.01 0.73
CA ASP A 184 7.38 -59.81 1.31
C ASP A 184 7.47 -59.55 2.81
N VAL A 185 8.20 -60.42 3.53
CA VAL A 185 8.50 -60.25 4.95
C VAL A 185 10.01 -60.25 5.18
N GLY A 186 10.47 -59.43 6.13
CA GLY A 186 11.86 -59.31 6.49
C GLY A 186 12.07 -59.12 7.99
N LEU A 187 13.26 -59.45 8.47
CA LEU A 187 13.72 -59.14 9.81
C LEU A 187 14.73 -58.00 9.74
N TYR A 188 14.49 -56.97 10.54
CA TYR A 188 15.27 -55.73 10.52
C TYR A 188 15.85 -55.49 11.89
N ILE A 189 17.11 -55.09 11.93
CA ILE A 189 17.71 -54.50 13.11
C ILE A 189 17.52 -52.98 13.06
N SER A 190 17.32 -52.40 14.23
CA SER A 190 17.23 -50.98 14.49
C SER A 190 18.52 -50.51 15.17
N LYS A 191 18.96 -49.31 14.83
CA LYS A 191 19.90 -48.54 15.64
C LYS A 191 19.09 -47.91 16.78
N THR A 192 19.20 -48.49 17.97
CA THR A 192 18.41 -48.13 19.17
C THR A 192 18.90 -46.85 19.85
N ALA A 193 20.05 -46.35 19.41
CA ALA A 193 20.68 -45.04 19.65
C ALA A 193 20.71 -44.55 21.11
N THR A 194 21.87 -44.70 21.74
CA THR A 194 22.33 -43.84 22.84
C THR A 194 23.14 -42.64 22.35
N THR A 195 23.57 -42.65 21.08
CA THR A 195 24.30 -41.57 20.40
C THR A 195 23.86 -41.43 18.93
N GLY A 196 24.02 -40.24 18.35
CA GLY A 196 23.66 -39.97 16.94
C GLY A 196 22.18 -40.09 16.60
N GLU A 197 21.91 -40.39 15.33
CA GLU A 197 20.58 -40.55 14.75
C GLU A 197 19.99 -41.94 15.08
N PRO A 198 18.79 -42.03 15.68
CA PRO A 198 18.05 -43.30 15.79
C PRO A 198 17.52 -43.72 14.41
N ILE A 199 17.69 -45.00 14.07
CA ILE A 199 17.26 -45.52 12.76
C ILE A 199 16.47 -46.81 12.99
N GLU A 200 15.16 -46.76 12.74
CA GLU A 200 14.26 -47.88 13.02
C GLU A 200 14.55 -49.08 12.09
N LEU A 201 14.77 -48.81 10.80
CA LEU A 201 15.14 -49.81 9.80
C LEU A 201 16.60 -49.57 9.41
N PHE A 202 17.53 -50.06 10.25
CA PHE A 202 18.97 -49.81 10.08
C PHE A 202 19.64 -50.80 9.12
N ALA A 203 19.36 -52.09 9.26
CA ALA A 203 19.80 -53.10 8.32
C ALA A 203 18.87 -54.31 8.35
N LYS A 204 18.80 -55.05 7.24
CA LYS A 204 18.01 -56.27 7.10
C LYS A 204 18.87 -57.52 7.26
N LEU A 205 18.34 -58.55 7.90
CA LEU A 205 18.94 -59.88 7.89
C LEU A 205 18.68 -60.59 6.56
N GLY A 206 19.75 -61.12 5.96
CA GLY A 206 19.67 -61.92 4.73
C GLY A 206 19.00 -63.28 4.95
N TYR A 207 18.60 -63.96 3.86
CA TYR A 207 17.80 -65.19 3.92
C TYR A 207 18.42 -66.36 4.70
N LEU A 208 19.75 -66.41 4.81
CA LEU A 208 20.48 -67.48 5.49
C LEU A 208 20.94 -67.08 6.90
N TRP A 209 20.38 -66.02 7.49
CA TRP A 209 20.81 -65.50 8.79
C TRP A 209 20.73 -66.56 9.92
N SER A 210 19.75 -67.45 9.88
CA SER A 210 19.57 -68.54 10.85
C SER A 210 20.62 -69.64 10.73
N GLU A 211 21.29 -69.72 9.58
CA GLU A 211 22.30 -70.73 9.26
C GLU A 211 23.73 -70.24 9.55
N ILE A 212 23.88 -68.97 9.94
CA ILE A 212 25.17 -68.33 10.22
C ILE A 212 25.39 -68.27 11.73
N THR A 213 26.64 -68.44 12.17
CA THR A 213 26.98 -68.37 13.60
C THR A 213 26.69 -66.97 14.18
N PRO A 214 26.33 -66.84 15.48
CA PRO A 214 26.08 -65.53 16.09
C PRO A 214 27.20 -64.51 15.88
N ASP A 215 28.46 -64.95 15.93
CA ASP A 215 29.65 -64.12 15.73
C ASP A 215 29.82 -63.64 14.27
N GLU A 216 29.18 -64.32 13.32
CA GLU A 216 29.23 -64.00 11.89
C GLU A 216 27.96 -63.33 11.36
N LEU A 217 26.96 -63.12 12.22
CA LEU A 217 25.63 -62.63 11.84
C LEU A 217 25.69 -61.30 11.05
N ARG A 218 26.70 -60.46 11.33
CA ARG A 218 27.00 -59.24 10.58
C ARG A 218 27.12 -59.47 9.07
N ARG A 219 27.69 -60.60 8.65
CA ARG A 219 27.89 -60.95 7.22
C ARG A 219 26.56 -61.19 6.50
N SER A 220 25.48 -61.43 7.24
CA SER A 220 24.13 -61.58 6.68
C SER A 220 23.43 -60.24 6.45
N LEU A 221 23.94 -59.13 6.99
CA LEU A 221 23.26 -57.83 6.96
C LEU A 221 23.29 -57.20 5.56
N GLN A 222 22.16 -56.62 5.17
CA GLN A 222 21.94 -56.01 3.87
C GLN A 222 21.14 -54.71 3.98
N LEU A 223 21.34 -53.80 3.02
CA LEU A 223 20.57 -52.56 2.86
C LEU A 223 19.58 -52.74 1.71
N ASP A 224 18.33 -53.09 2.03
CA ASP A 224 17.26 -53.22 1.05
C ASP A 224 16.47 -51.92 0.87
N ASP A 225 15.45 -51.93 0.00
CA ASP A 225 14.64 -50.74 -0.30
C ASP A 225 13.95 -50.14 0.94
N MET A 226 13.59 -50.95 1.94
CA MET A 226 12.99 -50.45 3.18
C MET A 226 14.01 -49.72 4.06
N VAL A 227 15.24 -50.22 4.13
CA VAL A 227 16.36 -49.52 4.80
C VAL A 227 16.70 -48.23 4.05
N ASN A 228 16.80 -48.29 2.71
CA ASN A 228 17.08 -47.12 1.89
C ASN A 228 15.96 -46.07 1.97
N ALA A 229 14.70 -46.47 2.16
CA ALA A 229 13.60 -45.55 2.43
C ALA A 229 13.78 -44.78 3.74
N GLU A 230 14.16 -45.47 4.82
CA GLU A 230 14.41 -44.83 6.13
C GLU A 230 15.64 -43.92 6.08
N TYR A 231 16.68 -44.33 5.36
CA TYR A 231 17.87 -43.50 5.12
C TYR A 231 17.51 -42.24 4.32
N ALA A 232 16.79 -42.41 3.20
CA ALA A 232 16.36 -41.29 2.36
C ALA A 232 15.50 -40.29 3.14
N ARG A 233 14.62 -40.76 4.03
CA ARG A 233 13.79 -39.92 4.90
C ARG A 233 14.62 -38.94 5.75
N LEU A 234 15.83 -39.34 6.17
CA LEU A 234 16.72 -38.55 7.02
C LEU A 234 17.76 -37.76 6.23
N LEU A 235 18.26 -38.32 5.13
CA LEU A 235 19.37 -37.76 4.34
C LEU A 235 18.89 -36.78 3.27
N LEU A 236 17.76 -37.01 2.61
CA LEU A 236 17.24 -36.10 1.57
C LEU A 236 16.95 -34.69 2.09
N PRO A 237 16.27 -34.50 3.24
CA PRO A 237 16.05 -33.15 3.78
C PRO A 237 17.35 -32.38 4.00
N ARG A 238 18.41 -33.06 4.46
CA ARG A 238 19.72 -32.44 4.68
C ARG A 238 20.46 -32.17 3.37
N ALA A 239 20.43 -33.09 2.42
CA ALA A 239 21.01 -32.87 1.09
C ALA A 239 20.43 -31.60 0.44
N ILE A 240 19.11 -31.42 0.52
CA ILE A 240 18.40 -30.22 0.06
C ILE A 240 18.84 -28.98 0.86
N ALA A 241 18.82 -29.06 2.19
CA ALA A 241 19.15 -27.91 3.05
C ALA A 241 20.60 -27.43 2.88
N TYR A 242 21.58 -28.34 2.81
CA TYR A 242 22.99 -28.00 2.57
C TYR A 242 23.21 -27.50 1.14
N SER A 243 22.56 -28.08 0.12
CA SER A 243 22.63 -27.57 -1.26
C SER A 243 22.11 -26.13 -1.36
N ARG A 244 20.96 -25.84 -0.72
CA ARG A 244 20.43 -24.48 -0.63
C ARG A 244 21.41 -23.56 0.09
N GLY A 245 21.94 -23.99 1.24
CA GLY A 245 22.88 -23.18 2.01
C GLY A 245 24.13 -22.80 1.21
N VAL A 246 24.65 -23.69 0.34
CA VAL A 246 25.80 -23.35 -0.53
C VAL A 246 25.46 -22.24 -1.52
N LEU A 247 24.25 -22.26 -2.09
CA LEU A 247 23.80 -21.20 -2.99
C LEU A 247 23.57 -19.87 -2.24
N ASP A 248 22.92 -19.93 -1.07
CA ASP A 248 22.72 -18.78 -0.20
C ASP A 248 24.07 -18.17 0.21
N TYR A 249 25.06 -19.02 0.55
CA TYR A 249 26.43 -18.61 0.85
C TYR A 249 27.11 -17.97 -0.36
N PHE A 250 27.00 -18.53 -1.57
CA PHE A 250 27.61 -17.94 -2.77
C PHE A 250 27.12 -16.51 -3.02
N PHE A 251 25.82 -16.26 -2.90
CA PHE A 251 25.19 -14.95 -3.17
C PHE A 251 24.95 -14.09 -1.91
N ARG A 252 25.57 -14.42 -0.77
CA ARG A 252 25.31 -13.74 0.53
C ARG A 252 25.72 -12.27 0.57
N GLY A 253 26.66 -11.85 -0.27
CA GLY A 253 27.11 -10.47 -0.33
C GLY A 253 26.07 -9.56 -1.00
N ARG A 254 25.73 -8.45 -0.34
CA ARG A 254 24.68 -7.50 -0.77
C ARG A 254 25.13 -6.06 -0.56
N LEU A 255 24.87 -5.23 -1.56
CA LEU A 255 25.09 -3.78 -1.51
C LEU A 255 23.75 -3.04 -1.68
N ASP A 256 23.39 -2.20 -0.70
CA ASP A 256 22.38 -1.16 -0.87
C ASP A 256 23.09 0.16 -1.11
N VAL A 257 23.45 0.37 -2.38
CA VAL A 257 24.20 1.54 -2.84
C VAL A 257 23.54 2.13 -4.08
N ASP A 258 23.76 3.42 -4.31
CA ASP A 258 23.40 4.14 -5.52
C ASP A 258 24.57 5.03 -5.99
N LEU A 259 24.43 5.59 -7.19
CA LEU A 259 25.43 6.41 -7.85
C LEU A 259 25.04 7.89 -7.76
N PHE A 260 25.99 8.74 -7.37
CA PHE A 260 25.77 10.17 -7.16
C PHE A 260 26.76 11.00 -7.97
N ALA A 261 26.33 12.15 -8.48
CA ALA A 261 27.24 13.15 -9.02
C ALA A 261 28.05 13.77 -7.88
N PHE A 262 29.36 13.86 -8.04
CA PHE A 262 30.23 14.45 -7.02
C PHE A 262 30.27 15.97 -7.19
N ALA A 263 29.82 16.70 -6.18
CA ALA A 263 29.92 18.15 -6.11
C ALA A 263 31.07 18.53 -5.17
N ASP A 264 32.20 19.00 -5.71
CA ASP A 264 33.10 19.87 -4.94
C ASP A 264 32.54 21.31 -5.04
N PRO A 265 32.63 22.19 -4.01
CA PRO A 265 31.92 23.48 -4.00
C PRO A 265 32.29 24.51 -5.09
N GLU A 266 33.16 24.20 -6.04
CA GLU A 266 33.53 25.10 -7.14
C GLU A 266 33.71 24.33 -8.46
N GLY A 267 32.66 24.28 -9.29
CA GLY A 267 32.76 23.84 -10.69
C GLY A 267 32.39 22.37 -10.91
N VAL A 268 31.10 22.13 -11.15
CA VAL A 268 30.50 20.81 -11.40
C VAL A 268 31.04 20.21 -12.71
N ASP A 269 31.86 19.16 -12.60
CA ASP A 269 32.01 18.18 -13.70
C ASP A 269 30.97 17.07 -13.46
N PRO A 270 29.77 17.13 -14.08
CA PRO A 270 28.71 16.15 -13.85
C PRO A 270 29.10 14.74 -14.33
N ALA A 271 30.21 14.61 -15.06
CA ALA A 271 30.76 13.32 -15.43
C ALA A 271 31.47 12.63 -14.26
N VAL A 272 31.79 13.30 -13.15
CA VAL A 272 32.42 12.66 -12.00
C VAL A 272 31.35 12.14 -11.04
N VAL A 273 31.42 10.83 -10.74
CA VAL A 273 30.44 10.12 -9.92
C VAL A 273 31.07 9.29 -8.82
N GLN A 274 30.28 9.00 -7.79
CA GLN A 274 30.66 8.19 -6.64
C GLN A 274 29.53 7.23 -6.25
N VAL A 275 29.87 5.99 -5.93
CA VAL A 275 28.93 5.06 -5.31
C VAL A 275 28.92 5.30 -3.80
N ARG A 276 27.72 5.48 -3.24
CA ARG A 276 27.49 5.67 -1.79
C ARG A 276 26.36 4.76 -1.33
N GLY A 277 26.27 4.43 -0.05
CA GLY A 277 25.23 3.56 0.50
C GLY A 277 25.67 2.80 1.73
N ILE A 278 25.15 1.60 1.91
CA ILE A 278 25.49 0.71 3.02
C ILE A 278 25.83 -0.71 2.56
N ASN A 279 26.64 -1.39 3.37
CA ASN A 279 26.81 -2.83 3.28
C ASN A 279 25.54 -3.51 3.83
N ALA A 280 24.77 -4.14 2.94
CA ALA A 280 23.55 -4.87 3.28
C ALA A 280 23.80 -6.37 3.52
N SER A 281 25.07 -6.80 3.51
CA SER A 281 25.47 -8.16 3.87
C SER A 281 25.50 -8.32 5.40
N GLU A 282 25.35 -9.55 5.88
CA GLU A 282 25.56 -9.90 7.29
C GLU A 282 27.05 -9.94 7.69
N GLU A 283 27.95 -9.91 6.70
CA GLU A 283 29.40 -9.98 6.88
C GLU A 283 30.07 -8.66 6.46
N SER A 284 31.21 -8.34 7.07
CA SER A 284 32.00 -7.17 6.70
C SER A 284 32.59 -7.31 5.30
N LEU A 285 32.55 -6.23 4.51
CA LEU A 285 33.43 -6.06 3.37
C LEU A 285 34.83 -5.75 3.93
N ASP A 286 35.81 -6.63 3.72
CA ASP A 286 37.15 -6.50 4.30
C ASP A 286 38.19 -6.22 3.21
N ALA A 287 38.67 -4.98 3.12
CA ALA A 287 39.76 -4.55 2.23
C ALA A 287 39.65 -5.05 0.77
N GLY A 288 38.42 -5.10 0.24
CA GLY A 288 38.16 -5.48 -1.15
C GLY A 288 38.17 -4.28 -2.08
N THR A 289 38.24 -4.52 -3.38
CA THR A 289 38.19 -3.44 -4.38
C THR A 289 36.79 -3.28 -4.96
N LEU A 290 36.31 -2.04 -5.09
CA LEU A 290 35.06 -1.71 -5.75
C LEU A 290 35.34 -1.03 -7.10
N ARG A 291 34.93 -1.66 -8.19
CA ARG A 291 35.08 -1.13 -9.56
C ARG A 291 33.71 -0.90 -10.19
N LEU A 292 33.62 0.08 -11.08
CA LEU A 292 32.40 0.41 -11.81
C LEU A 292 32.57 0.09 -13.30
N TYR A 293 31.49 -0.40 -13.90
CA TYR A 293 31.41 -0.71 -15.32
C TYR A 293 30.13 -0.09 -15.87
N ALA A 294 30.20 0.64 -16.99
CA ALA A 294 29.03 1.21 -17.63
C ALA A 294 28.65 0.41 -18.88
N ASP A 295 27.36 0.21 -19.07
CA ASP A 295 26.82 -0.27 -20.34
C ASP A 295 26.45 0.92 -21.21
N ASP A 296 26.87 0.87 -22.47
CA ASP A 296 26.35 1.75 -23.50
C ASP A 296 24.93 1.30 -23.94
N PRO A 297 24.22 2.12 -24.73
CA PRO A 297 22.88 1.77 -25.22
C PRO A 297 22.84 0.58 -26.19
N ALA A 298 23.98 0.15 -26.74
CA ALA A 298 24.10 -1.09 -27.51
C ALA A 298 24.33 -2.33 -26.61
N GLY A 299 24.46 -2.13 -25.29
CA GLY A 299 24.70 -3.17 -24.29
C GLY A 299 26.15 -3.59 -24.14
N ALA A 300 27.11 -2.86 -24.73
CA ALA A 300 28.53 -3.09 -24.52
C ALA A 300 28.97 -2.49 -23.18
N ARG A 301 29.69 -3.29 -22.39
CA ARG A 301 30.17 -2.94 -21.05
C ARG A 301 31.62 -2.48 -21.10
N THR A 302 31.90 -1.35 -20.50
CA THR A 302 33.25 -0.79 -20.38
C THR A 302 33.57 -0.42 -18.93
N PRO A 303 34.80 -0.66 -18.45
CA PRO A 303 35.20 -0.21 -17.12
C PRO A 303 35.26 1.31 -17.07
N LEU A 304 34.70 1.91 -16.02
CA LEU A 304 34.83 3.35 -15.78
C LEU A 304 36.22 3.67 -15.23
N THR A 305 36.80 4.76 -15.71
CA THR A 305 38.13 5.21 -15.27
C THR A 305 38.01 5.97 -13.95
N PRO A 306 38.85 5.67 -12.94
CA PRO A 306 38.93 6.49 -11.73
C PRO A 306 39.26 7.94 -12.06
N ALA A 307 38.68 8.90 -11.34
CA ALA A 307 38.89 10.33 -11.59
C ALA A 307 40.35 10.76 -11.32
N SER A 308 41.08 10.00 -10.50
CA SER A 308 42.52 10.14 -10.26
C SER A 308 43.25 8.82 -10.54
N PRO A 309 44.41 8.83 -11.22
CA PRO A 309 45.25 7.63 -11.40
C PRO A 309 45.74 7.01 -10.09
N THR A 310 45.74 7.76 -8.99
CA THR A 310 46.16 7.31 -7.65
C THR A 310 44.97 7.03 -6.71
N ALA A 311 43.76 6.94 -7.26
CA ALA A 311 42.57 6.67 -6.46
C ALA A 311 42.66 5.31 -5.74
N ASP A 312 42.38 5.30 -4.44
CA ASP A 312 42.25 4.06 -3.67
C ASP A 312 40.88 3.44 -3.95
N LEU A 313 40.87 2.25 -4.53
CA LEU A 313 39.65 1.51 -4.85
C LEU A 313 39.20 0.59 -3.70
N THR A 314 39.93 0.60 -2.59
CA THR A 314 39.67 -0.27 -1.45
C THR A 314 38.44 0.19 -0.69
N VAL A 315 37.54 -0.75 -0.40
CA VAL A 315 36.32 -0.54 0.38
C VAL A 315 36.31 -1.51 1.56
N THR A 316 36.10 -0.97 2.75
CA THR A 316 35.89 -1.73 3.98
C THR A 316 34.65 -1.20 4.69
N ALA A 317 33.70 -2.08 5.00
CA ALA A 317 32.44 -1.70 5.64
C ALA A 317 31.84 -2.86 6.44
N ALA A 318 31.63 -2.65 7.73
CA ALA A 318 30.89 -3.60 8.57
C ALA A 318 29.40 -3.66 8.18
N PRO A 319 28.65 -4.71 8.57
CA PRO A 319 27.21 -4.80 8.31
C PRO A 319 26.46 -3.54 8.72
N GLY A 320 25.63 -3.01 7.81
CA GLY A 320 24.86 -1.77 8.01
C GLY A 320 25.69 -0.48 8.06
N LYS A 321 27.00 -0.54 7.79
CA LYS A 321 27.87 0.65 7.72
C LYS A 321 28.05 1.16 6.30
N GLU A 322 28.48 2.42 6.22
CA GLU A 322 28.59 3.16 4.96
C GLU A 322 29.59 2.50 4.00
N VAL A 323 29.20 2.47 2.73
CA VAL A 323 30.03 2.07 1.60
C VAL A 323 30.20 3.28 0.70
N VAL A 324 31.45 3.73 0.55
CA VAL A 324 31.81 4.86 -0.30
C VAL A 324 32.92 4.42 -1.25
N SER A 325 32.72 4.60 -2.56
CA SER A 325 33.74 4.29 -3.56
C SER A 325 34.72 5.45 -3.78
N ALA A 326 35.81 5.19 -4.48
CA ALA A 326 36.54 6.24 -5.19
C ALA A 326 35.64 7.01 -6.17
N LEU A 327 36.13 8.15 -6.64
CA LEU A 327 35.50 8.90 -7.72
C LEU A 327 35.81 8.27 -9.08
N PHE A 328 34.81 8.19 -9.94
CA PHE A 328 34.92 7.65 -11.31
C PHE A 328 34.40 8.66 -12.32
N ARG A 329 34.92 8.59 -13.55
CA ARG A 329 34.39 9.35 -14.69
C ARG A 329 33.37 8.52 -15.44
N MET A 330 32.12 8.98 -15.43
CA MET A 330 30.99 8.44 -16.19
C MET A 330 31.19 8.68 -17.69
N THR A 331 30.75 7.72 -18.50
CA THR A 331 30.55 7.95 -19.94
C THR A 331 29.23 8.71 -20.17
N PRO A 332 29.17 9.69 -21.10
CA PRO A 332 27.96 10.48 -21.34
C PRO A 332 26.70 9.64 -21.66
N ASP A 333 26.88 8.51 -22.33
CA ASP A 333 25.80 7.62 -22.77
C ASP A 333 25.48 6.50 -21.76
N ALA A 334 26.02 6.55 -20.53
CA ALA A 334 25.76 5.51 -19.53
C ALA A 334 24.31 5.57 -19.03
N GLU A 335 23.57 4.48 -19.22
CA GLU A 335 22.23 4.33 -18.67
C GLU A 335 22.15 3.26 -17.57
N ARG A 336 23.18 2.42 -17.51
CA ARG A 336 23.30 1.32 -16.57
C ARG A 336 24.75 1.20 -16.14
N VAL A 337 24.98 1.18 -14.84
CA VAL A 337 26.30 0.99 -14.23
C VAL A 337 26.26 -0.24 -13.35
N VAL A 338 27.32 -1.04 -13.33
CA VAL A 338 27.46 -2.19 -12.44
C VAL A 338 28.61 -1.92 -11.51
N ALA A 339 28.31 -1.82 -10.22
CA ALA A 339 29.29 -1.81 -9.15
C ALA A 339 29.68 -3.25 -8.82
N VAL A 340 30.97 -3.56 -8.90
CA VAL A 340 31.52 -4.89 -8.66
C VAL A 340 32.53 -4.81 -7.53
N TYR A 341 32.15 -5.37 -6.38
CA TYR A 341 33.06 -5.60 -5.27
C TYR A 341 33.76 -6.94 -5.47
N GLN A 342 35.07 -6.96 -5.26
CA GLN A 342 35.89 -8.16 -5.23
C GLN A 342 36.83 -8.09 -4.03
N GLY A 343 36.73 -9.05 -3.11
CA GLY A 343 37.52 -9.01 -1.89
C GLY A 343 37.16 -10.10 -0.89
N LYS A 344 37.42 -9.82 0.39
CA LYS A 344 37.12 -10.75 1.47
C LYS A 344 35.72 -10.51 2.02
N LEU A 345 34.96 -11.59 2.19
CA LEU A 345 33.66 -11.61 2.86
C LEU A 345 33.64 -12.83 3.79
N GLY A 346 33.62 -12.61 5.11
CA GLY A 346 33.81 -13.71 6.06
C GLY A 346 35.18 -14.38 5.88
N GLU A 347 35.24 -15.71 5.79
CA GLU A 347 36.50 -16.46 5.59
C GLU A 347 36.88 -16.62 4.11
N GLU A 348 36.00 -16.22 3.18
CA GLU A 348 36.27 -16.28 1.74
C GLU A 348 37.11 -15.08 1.32
N LYS A 349 38.40 -15.29 1.05
CA LYS A 349 39.37 -14.24 0.72
C LYS A 349 40.11 -14.52 -0.59
N PRO A 350 40.52 -13.46 -1.33
CA PRO A 350 41.33 -13.63 -2.52
C PRO A 350 42.68 -14.32 -2.21
N ASP A 351 43.21 -15.05 -3.17
CA ASP A 351 44.56 -15.61 -3.09
C ASP A 351 45.63 -14.58 -3.52
N GLN A 352 46.88 -14.79 -3.11
CA GLN A 352 47.97 -13.89 -3.46
C GLN A 352 48.39 -13.98 -4.93
N VAL A 353 48.12 -15.12 -5.58
CA VAL A 353 48.47 -15.37 -6.98
C VAL A 353 47.43 -14.78 -7.93
N GLY A 354 46.24 -14.42 -7.42
CA GLY A 354 45.14 -13.84 -8.18
C GLY A 354 44.32 -14.84 -8.99
N THR A 355 44.47 -16.14 -8.73
CA THR A 355 43.67 -17.19 -9.37
C THR A 355 42.28 -17.34 -8.76
N PHE A 356 42.09 -16.89 -7.51
CA PHE A 356 40.81 -16.88 -6.83
C PHE A 356 40.45 -15.44 -6.43
N PRO A 357 39.35 -14.89 -6.96
CA PRO A 357 39.00 -13.49 -6.71
C PRO A 357 38.49 -13.20 -5.30
N GLY A 358 38.28 -14.23 -4.46
CA GLY A 358 37.54 -14.09 -3.22
C GLY A 358 36.03 -13.99 -3.46
N ALA A 359 35.32 -13.33 -2.56
CA ALA A 359 33.91 -13.02 -2.73
C ALA A 359 33.71 -11.94 -3.80
N VAL A 360 32.65 -12.10 -4.59
CA VAL A 360 32.27 -11.19 -5.67
C VAL A 360 30.84 -10.73 -5.45
N ILE A 361 30.60 -9.42 -5.42
CA ILE A 361 29.27 -8.83 -5.26
C ILE A 361 29.01 -7.89 -6.42
N GLY A 362 27.92 -8.11 -7.15
CA GLY A 362 27.47 -7.25 -8.24
C GLY A 362 26.22 -6.48 -7.86
N LYS A 363 26.21 -5.17 -8.08
CA LYS A 363 25.04 -4.30 -7.97
C LYS A 363 24.83 -3.54 -9.28
N VAL A 364 23.69 -3.75 -9.91
CA VAL A 364 23.26 -2.95 -11.06
C VAL A 364 22.61 -1.65 -10.54
N LEU A 365 23.08 -0.52 -11.06
CA LEU A 365 22.66 0.85 -10.79
C LEU A 365 22.09 1.44 -12.08
N GLY A 366 20.95 2.12 -11.99
CA GLY A 366 20.20 2.55 -13.18
C GLY A 366 19.61 1.36 -13.96
N GLY A 367 19.78 1.35 -15.28
CA GLY A 367 19.07 0.43 -16.18
C GLY A 367 17.62 0.82 -16.43
N VAL A 368 17.28 2.07 -16.11
CA VAL A 368 15.99 2.69 -16.35
C VAL A 368 16.25 4.01 -17.04
N ARG A 369 15.50 4.28 -18.10
CA ARG A 369 15.47 5.54 -18.83
C ARG A 369 14.16 6.25 -18.51
N VAL A 370 14.22 7.57 -18.47
CA VAL A 370 13.01 8.40 -18.42
C VAL A 370 12.75 8.98 -19.80
N GLU A 371 11.47 9.05 -20.16
CA GLU A 371 10.96 9.74 -21.34
C GLU A 371 9.84 10.68 -20.90
N GLU A 372 9.58 11.69 -21.72
CA GLU A 372 8.54 12.66 -21.44
C GLU A 372 7.70 12.92 -22.69
N ILE A 373 6.40 13.05 -22.50
CA ILE A 373 5.49 13.65 -23.48
C ILE A 373 5.10 15.02 -22.99
N PHE A 374 5.27 16.05 -23.82
CA PHE A 374 4.90 17.43 -23.48
C PHE A 374 4.33 18.17 -24.69
N ALA A 375 3.65 19.28 -24.45
CA ALA A 375 3.11 20.14 -25.50
C ALA A 375 4.01 21.36 -25.72
N GLU A 376 4.30 21.67 -26.98
CA GLU A 376 4.75 23.01 -27.38
C GLU A 376 3.61 24.03 -27.13
N PRO A 377 3.92 25.26 -26.70
CA PRO A 377 2.90 26.28 -26.52
C PRO A 377 2.24 26.66 -27.86
N ASP A 378 0.95 26.98 -27.80
CA ASP A 378 0.25 27.57 -28.93
C ASP A 378 0.85 28.94 -29.28
N THR A 379 0.91 29.26 -30.57
CA THR A 379 1.24 30.61 -31.05
C THR A 379 -0.02 31.29 -31.56
N GLU A 380 0.04 32.61 -31.82
CA GLU A 380 -1.10 33.34 -32.39
C GLU A 380 -1.54 32.81 -33.76
N GLU A 381 -0.64 32.14 -34.48
CA GLU A 381 -0.86 31.70 -35.87
C GLU A 381 -1.01 30.18 -36.02
N THR A 382 -0.49 29.38 -35.07
CA THR A 382 -0.49 27.91 -35.14
C THR A 382 -0.73 27.26 -33.79
N ALA A 383 -1.52 26.19 -33.80
CA ALA A 383 -1.64 25.30 -32.64
C ALA A 383 -0.29 24.61 -32.35
N GLY A 384 0.01 24.45 -31.06
CA GLY A 384 1.15 23.70 -30.58
C GLY A 384 1.08 22.22 -30.97
N ARG A 385 2.23 21.55 -30.89
CA ARG A 385 2.39 20.12 -31.18
C ARG A 385 2.77 19.36 -29.93
N TRP A 386 2.34 18.11 -29.86
CA TRP A 386 2.82 17.18 -28.84
C TRP A 386 4.16 16.58 -29.24
N MET A 387 5.07 16.49 -28.28
CA MET A 387 6.46 16.10 -28.47
C MET A 387 6.81 14.91 -27.56
N LEU A 388 7.64 14.00 -28.06
CA LEU A 388 8.32 12.98 -27.27
C LEU A 388 9.77 13.41 -27.03
N ARG A 389 10.16 13.53 -25.76
CA ARG A 389 11.54 13.79 -25.34
C ARG A 389 12.16 12.54 -24.74
N THR A 390 13.35 12.23 -25.22
CA THR A 390 14.21 11.13 -24.76
C THR A 390 15.60 11.69 -24.45
N PRO A 391 16.53 10.92 -23.85
CA PRO A 391 17.93 11.33 -23.75
C PRO A 391 18.61 11.54 -25.12
N ARG A 392 18.09 10.95 -26.20
CA ARG A 392 18.68 11.05 -27.56
C ARG A 392 18.18 12.25 -28.37
N GLY A 393 17.04 12.83 -28.00
CA GLY A 393 16.46 13.94 -28.75
C GLY A 393 15.01 14.23 -28.38
N VAL A 394 14.50 15.30 -29.00
CA VAL A 394 13.11 15.76 -28.90
C VAL A 394 12.48 15.62 -30.28
N TYR A 395 11.36 14.90 -30.36
CA TYR A 395 10.74 14.53 -31.62
C TYR A 395 9.24 14.87 -31.59
N PRO A 396 8.67 15.50 -32.61
CA PRO A 396 7.23 15.71 -32.69
C PRO A 396 6.48 14.39 -32.87
N LEU A 397 5.33 14.28 -32.21
CA LEU A 397 4.35 13.22 -32.46
C LEU A 397 3.53 13.62 -33.70
N ARG A 398 3.68 12.84 -34.77
CA ARG A 398 3.07 13.17 -36.07
C ARG A 398 1.54 13.15 -35.97
N ASP A 399 0.90 14.23 -36.44
CA ASP A 399 -0.55 14.44 -36.42
C ASP A 399 -1.16 14.58 -35.00
N PHE A 400 -0.37 15.04 -34.02
CA PHE A 400 -0.84 15.37 -32.66
C PHE A 400 -0.65 16.86 -32.37
N THR A 401 -1.72 17.64 -32.50
CA THR A 401 -1.76 19.06 -32.10
C THR A 401 -2.53 19.26 -30.81
N THR A 402 -2.22 20.34 -30.09
CA THR A 402 -2.95 20.78 -28.89
C THR A 402 -4.41 21.14 -29.17
N ALA A 403 -4.71 21.62 -30.38
CA ALA A 403 -6.07 21.87 -30.83
C ALA A 403 -6.88 20.58 -31.03
N GLN A 404 -6.22 19.48 -31.42
CA GLN A 404 -6.87 18.19 -31.60
C GLN A 404 -6.98 17.42 -30.29
N TYR A 405 -5.90 17.37 -29.51
CA TYR A 405 -5.84 16.66 -28.24
C TYR A 405 -5.51 17.63 -27.11
N GLU A 406 -6.46 17.79 -26.19
CA GLU A 406 -6.32 18.60 -24.98
C GLU A 406 -5.18 18.07 -24.10
N ARG A 407 -5.03 16.74 -24.07
CA ARG A 407 -3.98 16.05 -23.30
C ARG A 407 -3.47 14.81 -24.03
N VAL A 408 -2.17 14.60 -23.91
CA VAL A 408 -1.47 13.35 -24.29
C VAL A 408 -0.59 12.95 -23.12
N THR A 409 -0.77 11.72 -22.63
CA THR A 409 -0.12 11.17 -21.44
C THR A 409 0.31 9.74 -21.72
N TRP A 410 1.06 9.14 -20.81
CA TRP A 410 1.41 7.72 -20.82
C TRP A 410 0.27 6.87 -20.23
N GLY A 411 0.17 5.65 -20.72
CA GLY A 411 -0.62 4.58 -20.12
C GLY A 411 0.25 3.65 -19.26
N GLU A 412 -0.36 2.57 -18.78
CA GLU A 412 0.40 1.47 -18.17
C GLU A 412 1.27 0.75 -19.22
N GLY A 413 2.40 0.22 -18.78
CA GLY A 413 3.37 -0.43 -19.66
C GLY A 413 4.34 0.56 -20.30
N GLN A 414 5.25 0.06 -21.14
CA GLN A 414 6.42 0.81 -21.60
C GLN A 414 6.18 1.66 -22.86
N ASP A 415 5.13 1.34 -23.60
CA ASP A 415 4.94 1.83 -24.97
C ASP A 415 3.49 2.25 -25.24
N ILE A 416 2.70 2.51 -24.19
CA ILE A 416 1.29 2.92 -24.34
C ILE A 416 1.17 4.43 -24.16
N VAL A 417 0.63 5.09 -25.17
CA VAL A 417 0.29 6.53 -25.14
C VAL A 417 -1.23 6.67 -25.14
N LEU A 418 -1.74 7.52 -24.26
CA LEU A 418 -3.14 7.91 -24.16
C LEU A 418 -3.28 9.35 -24.65
N ALA A 419 -4.28 9.62 -25.49
CA ALA A 419 -4.65 10.97 -25.87
C ALA A 419 -6.16 11.15 -25.83
N TRP A 420 -6.61 12.36 -25.49
CA TRP A 420 -8.02 12.71 -25.61
C TRP A 420 -8.25 14.11 -26.15
N THR A 421 -9.30 14.20 -26.96
CA THR A 421 -9.84 15.44 -27.48
C THR A 421 -10.48 16.26 -26.34
N PRO A 422 -10.74 17.56 -26.54
CA PRO A 422 -11.38 18.39 -25.52
C PRO A 422 -12.60 17.71 -24.90
N PHE A 423 -12.66 17.67 -23.56
CA PHE A 423 -13.73 16.94 -22.86
C PHE A 423 -15.06 17.71 -22.89
N THR A 424 -15.74 17.68 -24.04
CA THR A 424 -17.08 18.25 -24.26
C THR A 424 -18.06 17.17 -24.74
N PRO A 425 -19.38 17.39 -24.66
CA PRO A 425 -20.37 16.44 -25.17
C PRO A 425 -20.17 16.02 -26.64
N GLU A 426 -19.68 16.93 -27.48
CA GLU A 426 -19.46 16.70 -28.91
C GLU A 426 -18.14 15.97 -29.19
N GLN A 427 -17.13 16.21 -28.35
CA GLN A 427 -15.73 15.85 -28.59
C GLN A 427 -15.11 15.00 -27.48
N ALA A 428 -15.84 14.39 -26.54
CA ALA A 428 -15.23 13.52 -25.51
C ALA A 428 -14.78 12.14 -26.05
N VAL A 429 -13.67 12.11 -26.79
CA VAL A 429 -13.08 10.90 -27.40
C VAL A 429 -11.71 10.61 -26.80
N PHE A 430 -11.52 9.37 -26.35
CA PHE A 430 -10.27 8.87 -25.78
C PHE A 430 -9.66 7.84 -26.72
N ARG A 431 -8.35 7.90 -26.90
CA ARG A 431 -7.60 7.02 -27.82
C ARG A 431 -6.33 6.52 -27.16
N THR A 432 -6.02 5.25 -27.39
CA THR A 432 -4.74 4.66 -27.00
C THR A 432 -3.93 4.31 -28.24
N PHE A 433 -2.62 4.42 -28.11
CA PHE A 433 -1.66 4.16 -29.15
C PHE A 433 -0.47 3.37 -28.61
N ALA A 434 0.16 2.58 -29.46
CA ALA A 434 1.46 2.00 -29.22
C ALA A 434 2.56 2.94 -29.77
N LEU A 435 3.62 3.12 -29.00
CA LEU A 435 4.86 3.76 -29.43
C LEU A 435 5.80 2.72 -30.06
N PRO A 436 6.03 2.74 -31.38
CA PRO A 436 6.88 1.74 -32.02
C PRO A 436 8.34 1.92 -31.63
N ARG A 437 9.00 0.83 -31.23
CA ARG A 437 10.42 0.78 -30.87
C ARG A 437 11.25 0.03 -31.90
N GLN A 438 12.53 0.38 -31.99
CA GLN A 438 13.48 -0.36 -32.82
C GLN A 438 13.71 -1.78 -32.29
N PRO A 439 13.91 -2.80 -33.15
CA PRO A 439 14.16 -4.17 -32.70
C PRO A 439 15.36 -4.26 -31.74
N GLY A 440 15.14 -4.84 -30.55
CA GLY A 440 16.19 -5.01 -29.54
C GLY A 440 16.60 -3.72 -28.82
N SER A 441 15.96 -2.60 -29.11
CA SER A 441 16.28 -1.28 -28.54
C SER A 441 15.04 -0.65 -27.89
N ILE A 442 15.29 0.29 -26.98
CA ILE A 442 14.26 1.14 -26.39
C ILE A 442 14.07 2.44 -27.17
N GLU A 443 14.85 2.68 -28.22
CA GLU A 443 14.70 3.87 -29.05
C GLU A 443 13.42 3.82 -29.89
N PRO A 444 12.70 4.95 -30.04
CA PRO A 444 11.54 5.00 -30.90
C PRO A 444 11.92 4.84 -32.38
N VAL A 445 10.98 4.35 -33.18
CA VAL A 445 11.11 4.35 -34.65
C VAL A 445 10.86 5.76 -35.16
N LEU A 446 11.89 6.35 -35.78
CA LEU A 446 11.81 7.69 -36.36
C LEU A 446 11.46 7.61 -37.85
N THR A 447 10.51 8.44 -38.27
CA THR A 447 10.13 8.62 -39.68
C THR A 447 10.72 9.91 -40.19
N ALA A 448 11.54 9.85 -41.24
CA ALA A 448 12.15 11.05 -41.84
C ALA A 448 11.09 11.87 -42.61
N THR A 449 11.01 13.17 -42.32
CA THR A 449 10.21 14.13 -43.07
C THR A 449 11.06 15.31 -43.52
N PRO A 450 10.60 16.15 -44.47
CA PRO A 450 11.31 17.36 -44.86
C PRO A 450 11.56 18.35 -43.71
N ALA A 451 10.73 18.32 -42.65
CA ALA A 451 10.84 19.17 -41.48
C ALA A 451 11.72 18.58 -40.36
N GLY A 452 12.11 17.31 -40.47
CA GLY A 452 12.88 16.58 -39.46
C GLY A 452 12.33 15.18 -39.17
N PRO A 453 13.00 14.39 -38.31
CA PRO A 453 12.50 13.09 -37.87
C PRO A 453 11.29 13.27 -36.93
N GLU A 454 10.24 12.49 -37.16
CA GLU A 454 9.02 12.48 -36.34
C GLU A 454 8.71 11.06 -35.84
N VAL A 455 7.91 10.98 -34.78
CA VAL A 455 7.42 9.70 -34.23
C VAL A 455 5.98 9.47 -34.67
N VAL A 456 5.71 8.29 -35.22
CA VAL A 456 4.36 7.89 -35.66
C VAL A 456 3.81 6.86 -34.69
N LEU A 457 2.77 7.27 -33.95
CA LEU A 457 2.08 6.39 -33.02
C LEU A 457 1.10 5.46 -33.75
N GLN A 458 1.01 4.19 -33.30
CA GLN A 458 0.12 3.19 -33.90
C GLN A 458 -1.19 3.10 -33.09
N PRO A 459 -2.37 3.32 -33.70
CA PRO A 459 -3.63 3.29 -32.96
C PRO A 459 -3.92 1.88 -32.42
N LEU A 460 -4.41 1.81 -31.18
CA LEU A 460 -4.82 0.57 -30.51
C LEU A 460 -6.33 0.55 -30.29
N GLN A 461 -6.84 1.42 -29.42
CA GLN A 461 -8.26 1.50 -29.08
C GLN A 461 -8.76 2.94 -29.12
N GLN A 462 -10.08 3.07 -29.28
CA GLN A 462 -10.78 4.34 -29.20
C GLN A 462 -12.12 4.13 -28.51
N ALA A 463 -12.47 5.03 -27.60
CA ALA A 463 -13.77 5.09 -26.96
C ALA A 463 -14.31 6.52 -26.93
N ARG A 464 -15.64 6.66 -27.03
CA ARG A 464 -16.34 7.91 -26.69
C ARG A 464 -16.83 7.81 -25.26
N PHE A 465 -16.82 8.91 -24.52
CA PHE A 465 -17.35 8.90 -23.16
C PHE A 465 -18.82 8.39 -23.16
N PRO A 466 -19.17 7.41 -22.31
CA PRO A 466 -20.45 6.73 -22.37
C PRO A 466 -21.55 7.52 -21.63
N PHE A 467 -21.82 8.76 -22.07
CA PHE A 467 -22.88 9.60 -21.49
C PHE A 467 -24.20 8.83 -21.39
N ASP A 468 -24.89 9.01 -20.27
CA ASP A 468 -26.19 8.40 -19.94
C ASP A 468 -26.23 6.87 -19.79
N LYS A 469 -25.20 6.13 -20.22
CA LYS A 469 -25.14 4.66 -20.09
C LYS A 469 -24.77 4.20 -18.68
N VAL A 470 -23.91 4.96 -18.01
CA VAL A 470 -23.45 4.65 -16.65
C VAL A 470 -24.42 5.27 -15.64
N LYS A 471 -24.90 4.45 -14.71
CA LYS A 471 -25.80 4.85 -13.62
C LYS A 471 -25.16 4.57 -12.27
N GLY A 472 -25.38 5.47 -11.32
CA GLY A 472 -25.02 5.33 -9.91
C GLY A 472 -26.07 4.53 -9.12
N PRO A 473 -25.97 4.51 -7.77
CA PRO A 473 -26.94 3.83 -6.94
C PRO A 473 -28.32 4.50 -7.01
N ARG A 474 -29.39 3.74 -6.78
CA ARG A 474 -30.72 4.34 -6.61
C ARG A 474 -30.77 5.04 -5.26
N VAL A 475 -31.08 6.33 -5.25
CA VAL A 475 -31.20 7.12 -4.02
C VAL A 475 -32.69 7.32 -3.72
N THR A 476 -33.07 7.05 -2.48
CA THR A 476 -34.37 7.39 -1.91
C THR A 476 -34.15 8.32 -0.74
N TYR A 477 -34.91 9.41 -0.67
CA TYR A 477 -34.78 10.36 0.42
C TYR A 477 -36.13 10.69 1.05
N THR A 478 -36.11 10.96 2.35
CA THR A 478 -37.23 11.52 3.11
C THR A 478 -36.72 12.66 3.98
N SER A 479 -37.36 13.84 3.88
CA SER A 479 -37.04 15.02 4.67
C SER A 479 -38.30 15.50 5.35
N THR A 480 -38.27 15.62 6.67
CA THR A 480 -39.42 16.08 7.47
C THR A 480 -39.05 17.33 8.26
N LEU A 481 -39.89 18.38 8.20
CA LEU A 481 -39.78 19.56 9.05
C LEU A 481 -41.01 19.70 9.93
N ASP A 482 -40.82 19.65 11.25
CA ASP A 482 -41.86 19.93 12.24
C ASP A 482 -41.83 21.41 12.65
N TYR A 483 -42.66 22.23 11.99
CA TYR A 483 -42.80 23.66 12.29
C TYR A 483 -43.89 23.93 13.31
N VAL A 484 -43.56 24.70 14.37
CA VAL A 484 -44.54 25.17 15.35
C VAL A 484 -44.28 26.64 15.68
N GLN A 485 -45.28 27.48 15.40
CA GLN A 485 -45.32 28.87 15.82
C GLN A 485 -46.24 29.03 17.03
N ARG A 486 -45.74 29.68 18.08
CA ARG A 486 -46.53 30.02 19.27
C ARG A 486 -46.68 31.54 19.41
N ILE A 487 -47.80 31.96 19.96
CA ILE A 487 -48.08 33.35 20.34
C ILE A 487 -48.30 33.40 21.85
N GLY A 488 -47.58 34.29 22.52
CA GLY A 488 -47.73 34.57 23.93
C GLY A 488 -48.48 35.89 24.13
N GLN A 489 -49.54 35.85 24.91
CA GLN A 489 -50.36 37.01 25.25
C GLN A 489 -50.26 37.29 26.75
N VAL A 490 -49.89 38.52 27.09
CA VAL A 490 -49.81 38.96 28.47
C VAL A 490 -50.55 40.29 28.66
N GLU A 491 -51.34 40.37 29.72
CA GLU A 491 -51.97 41.62 30.11
C GLU A 491 -51.22 42.24 31.28
N THR A 492 -51.02 43.55 31.25
CA THR A 492 -50.48 44.31 32.37
C THR A 492 -51.53 45.31 32.84
N THR A 493 -51.86 45.33 34.12
CA THR A 493 -52.80 46.32 34.66
C THR A 493 -52.03 47.36 35.47
N VAL A 494 -52.01 48.60 35.01
CA VAL A 494 -51.44 49.72 35.75
C VAL A 494 -52.54 50.32 36.62
N VAL A 495 -52.47 50.08 37.92
CA VAL A 495 -53.46 50.52 38.90
C VAL A 495 -53.06 51.90 39.43
N TRP A 496 -53.99 52.84 39.36
CA TRP A 496 -53.83 54.18 39.90
C TRP A 496 -54.77 54.38 41.08
N ILE A 497 -54.29 55.08 42.11
CA ILE A 497 -55.07 55.40 43.31
C ILE A 497 -54.97 56.90 43.60
N GLU A 498 -55.99 57.44 44.26
CA GLU A 498 -55.89 58.78 44.83
C GLU A 498 -54.94 58.78 46.02
N LYS A 499 -53.91 59.62 45.93
CA LYS A 499 -52.99 59.86 47.02
C LYS A 499 -53.02 61.33 47.40
N ILE A 500 -53.22 61.59 48.68
CA ILE A 500 -53.11 62.93 49.26
C ILE A 500 -51.61 63.24 49.33
N ILE A 501 -51.15 64.13 48.45
CA ILE A 501 -49.73 64.49 48.31
C ILE A 501 -49.35 65.75 49.08
N SER A 502 -50.33 66.50 49.59
CA SER A 502 -50.14 67.65 50.47
C SER A 502 -51.22 67.68 51.55
N PRO A 503 -50.90 68.04 52.80
CA PRO A 503 -51.90 68.27 53.84
C PRO A 503 -52.68 69.59 53.65
N ASP A 504 -52.34 70.44 52.66
CA ASP A 504 -53.11 71.63 52.30
C ASP A 504 -54.46 71.24 51.68
N PRO A 505 -55.62 71.56 52.30
CA PRO A 505 -56.94 71.18 51.82
C PRO A 505 -57.33 71.82 50.48
N ASN A 506 -56.59 72.80 49.97
CA ASN A 506 -56.80 73.39 48.65
C ASN A 506 -56.08 72.65 47.52
N VAL A 507 -55.23 71.67 47.83
CA VAL A 507 -54.54 70.83 46.84
C VAL A 507 -55.30 69.52 46.69
N PRO A 508 -55.93 69.25 45.54
CA PRO A 508 -56.71 68.02 45.35
C PRO A 508 -55.82 66.77 45.39
N PRO A 509 -56.35 65.61 45.80
CA PRO A 509 -55.65 64.33 45.69
C PRO A 509 -55.14 64.12 44.26
N LEU A 510 -53.88 63.71 44.13
CA LEU A 510 -53.33 63.40 42.82
C LEU A 510 -53.56 61.91 42.54
N CYS A 511 -54.07 61.61 41.35
CA CYS A 511 -54.11 60.24 40.86
C CYS A 511 -52.68 59.82 40.51
N VAL A 512 -52.11 58.93 41.31
CA VAL A 512 -50.73 58.42 41.12
C VAL A 512 -50.76 56.92 40.86
N GLN A 513 -49.78 56.44 40.10
CA GLN A 513 -49.60 55.02 39.86
C GLN A 513 -49.21 54.33 41.18
N ASP A 514 -50.03 53.37 41.62
CA ASP A 514 -49.77 52.55 42.81
C ASP A 514 -48.86 51.37 42.45
N ARG A 515 -49.31 50.60 41.45
CA ARG A 515 -48.66 49.36 41.06
C ARG A 515 -48.96 48.98 39.61
N THR A 516 -48.16 48.07 39.09
CA THR A 516 -48.40 47.36 37.83
C THR A 516 -48.53 45.89 38.15
N ASP A 517 -49.71 45.32 37.91
CA ASP A 517 -49.98 43.89 38.07
C ASP A 517 -49.74 43.18 36.73
N LEU A 518 -48.89 42.14 36.73
CA LEU A 518 -48.61 41.30 35.56
C LEU A 518 -49.59 40.12 35.55
N GLY A 519 -50.40 40.01 34.49
CA GLY A 519 -51.34 38.92 34.29
C GLY A 519 -50.67 37.60 33.90
N PRO A 520 -51.41 36.48 33.92
CA PRO A 520 -50.88 35.19 33.47
C PRO A 520 -50.53 35.24 31.98
N LEU A 521 -49.47 34.54 31.60
CA LEU A 521 -49.11 34.36 30.20
C LEU A 521 -50.01 33.28 29.57
N ALA A 522 -50.78 33.67 28.55
CA ALA A 522 -51.51 32.73 27.70
C ALA A 522 -50.64 32.36 26.48
N LEU A 523 -50.22 31.11 26.40
CA LEU A 523 -49.51 30.57 25.22
C LEU A 523 -50.50 29.82 24.34
N THR A 524 -50.56 30.19 23.07
CA THR A 524 -51.38 29.49 22.05
C THR A 524 -50.53 29.12 20.85
N THR A 525 -50.83 27.98 20.23
CA THR A 525 -50.23 27.60 18.95
C THR A 525 -50.90 28.41 17.86
N ALA A 526 -50.13 29.30 17.23
CA ALA A 526 -50.61 30.15 16.15
C ALA A 526 -50.70 29.36 14.83
N HIS A 527 -49.69 28.51 14.60
CA HIS A 527 -49.59 27.59 13.47
C HIS A 527 -48.76 26.37 13.86
N ALA A 528 -49.14 25.20 13.37
CA ALA A 528 -48.34 23.99 13.45
C ALA A 528 -48.51 23.22 12.15
N GLN A 529 -47.39 22.83 11.54
CA GLN A 529 -47.38 22.15 10.25
C GLN A 529 -46.18 21.21 10.21
N SER A 530 -46.44 19.95 9.86
CA SER A 530 -45.39 19.00 9.50
C SER A 530 -45.27 18.99 7.98
N VAL A 531 -44.10 19.35 7.47
CA VAL A 531 -43.80 19.39 6.03
C VAL A 531 -42.97 18.16 5.69
N ASN A 532 -43.50 17.32 4.80
CA ASN A 532 -42.87 16.06 4.41
C ASN A 532 -42.48 16.10 2.93
N PHE A 533 -41.22 15.81 2.65
CA PHE A 533 -40.70 15.59 1.31
C PHE A 533 -40.24 14.15 1.18
N SER A 534 -40.49 13.56 0.02
CA SER A 534 -39.94 12.27 -0.34
C SER A 534 -39.69 12.21 -1.84
N GLY A 535 -38.61 11.55 -2.23
CA GLY A 535 -38.31 11.38 -3.64
C GLY A 535 -37.35 10.22 -3.87
N ALA A 536 -37.18 9.87 -5.15
CA ALA A 536 -36.20 8.89 -5.57
C ALA A 536 -35.62 9.29 -6.92
N PHE A 537 -34.33 9.08 -7.09
CA PHE A 537 -33.61 9.31 -8.35
C PHE A 537 -32.45 8.33 -8.48
N THR A 538 -31.90 8.21 -9.68
CA THR A 538 -30.71 7.41 -9.95
C THR A 538 -29.73 8.32 -10.67
N PRO A 539 -28.60 8.69 -10.05
CA PRO A 539 -27.59 9.48 -10.72
C PRO A 539 -27.13 8.81 -12.02
N ALA A 540 -26.88 9.60 -13.03
CA ALA A 540 -26.34 9.18 -14.30
C ALA A 540 -25.13 10.03 -14.65
N LEU A 541 -24.24 9.50 -15.48
CA LEU A 541 -23.18 10.31 -16.08
C LEU A 541 -23.73 11.04 -17.32
N ASP A 542 -24.73 11.88 -17.12
CA ASP A 542 -25.41 12.65 -18.17
C ASP A 542 -24.78 14.03 -18.39
N VAL A 543 -25.05 14.66 -19.53
CA VAL A 543 -24.47 15.98 -19.84
C VAL A 543 -24.96 17.07 -18.88
N ALA A 544 -26.23 17.04 -18.47
CA ALA A 544 -26.86 18.12 -17.72
C ALA A 544 -26.29 18.29 -16.31
N HIS A 545 -25.85 17.21 -15.66
CA HIS A 545 -25.30 17.21 -14.29
C HIS A 545 -23.76 17.18 -14.24
N ASN A 546 -23.05 17.35 -15.36
CA ASN A 546 -21.60 17.45 -15.35
C ASN A 546 -21.15 18.80 -14.73
N MET A 547 -20.16 18.79 -13.83
CA MET A 547 -19.71 20.02 -13.16
C MET A 547 -19.08 21.07 -14.09
N GLY A 548 -18.45 20.66 -15.21
CA GLY A 548 -17.72 21.56 -16.09
C GLY A 548 -18.56 22.24 -17.17
N PHE A 549 -19.58 21.54 -17.68
CA PHE A 549 -20.39 22.01 -18.82
C PHE A 549 -21.90 21.72 -18.68
N GLY A 550 -22.35 21.25 -17.51
CA GLY A 550 -23.75 20.93 -17.25
C GLY A 550 -24.65 22.17 -17.15
N THR A 551 -25.95 21.92 -17.15
CA THR A 551 -27.01 22.93 -17.08
C THR A 551 -27.77 22.94 -15.75
N THR A 552 -27.59 21.91 -14.92
CA THR A 552 -28.18 21.80 -13.58
C THR A 552 -27.19 21.23 -12.58
N THR A 553 -27.35 21.59 -11.32
CA THR A 553 -26.58 21.03 -10.20
C THR A 553 -27.42 20.16 -9.28
N GLN A 554 -28.74 20.10 -9.47
CA GLN A 554 -29.68 19.33 -8.66
C GLN A 554 -30.18 18.09 -9.42
N PRO A 555 -30.34 16.92 -8.77
CA PRO A 555 -30.06 16.64 -7.36
C PRO A 555 -28.64 16.16 -7.06
N TYR A 556 -27.78 16.11 -8.08
CA TYR A 556 -26.38 15.72 -7.97
C TYR A 556 -25.54 16.44 -9.03
N ILE A 557 -24.23 16.38 -8.86
CA ILE A 557 -23.25 16.65 -9.92
C ILE A 557 -22.30 15.48 -10.05
N TRP A 558 -21.67 15.33 -11.21
CA TRP A 558 -20.58 14.38 -11.39
C TRP A 558 -19.36 15.03 -12.07
N VAL A 559 -18.20 14.45 -11.80
CA VAL A 559 -16.89 14.95 -12.26
C VAL A 559 -16.04 13.78 -12.74
N LEU A 560 -15.50 13.88 -13.95
CA LEU A 560 -14.44 12.99 -14.43
C LEU A 560 -13.14 13.36 -13.71
N ARG A 561 -12.62 12.44 -12.87
CA ARG A 561 -11.48 12.72 -11.98
C ARG A 561 -10.16 12.20 -12.54
N TRP A 562 -10.20 11.11 -13.31
CA TRP A 562 -9.01 10.51 -13.90
C TRP A 562 -9.38 9.66 -15.11
N VAL A 563 -8.46 9.58 -16.08
CA VAL A 563 -8.52 8.67 -17.22
C VAL A 563 -7.13 8.04 -17.40
N GLY A 564 -7.09 6.76 -17.76
CA GLY A 564 -5.85 6.10 -18.11
C GLY A 564 -6.07 4.88 -18.98
N ALA A 565 -4.96 4.30 -19.41
CA ALA A 565 -4.92 3.12 -20.25
C ALA A 565 -4.20 1.98 -19.55
N THR A 566 -4.74 0.77 -19.65
CA THR A 566 -4.06 -0.45 -19.18
C THR A 566 -2.93 -0.86 -20.12
N ALA A 567 -2.09 -1.81 -19.70
CA ALA A 567 -0.99 -2.32 -20.52
C ALA A 567 -1.42 -2.96 -21.85
N THR A 568 -2.72 -3.32 -21.99
CA THR A 568 -3.30 -3.83 -23.25
C THR A 568 -3.94 -2.74 -24.11
N GLY A 569 -3.87 -1.48 -23.67
CA GLY A 569 -4.50 -0.32 -24.30
C GLY A 569 -5.98 -0.14 -23.93
N ALA A 570 -6.53 -0.93 -23.01
CA ALA A 570 -7.93 -0.76 -22.57
C ALA A 570 -8.11 0.52 -21.76
N LEU A 571 -9.17 1.27 -22.04
CA LEU A 571 -9.43 2.59 -21.47
C LEU A 571 -10.21 2.51 -20.15
N ARG A 572 -9.78 3.26 -19.14
CA ARG A 572 -10.39 3.31 -17.80
C ARG A 572 -10.65 4.76 -17.41
N ALA A 573 -11.75 4.98 -16.71
CA ALA A 573 -12.05 6.28 -16.11
C ALA A 573 -12.51 6.12 -14.66
N LEU A 574 -12.15 7.12 -13.85
CA LEU A 574 -12.61 7.25 -12.48
C LEU A 574 -13.45 8.52 -12.37
N VAL A 575 -14.68 8.37 -11.89
CA VAL A 575 -15.69 9.43 -11.83
C VAL A 575 -16.19 9.58 -10.41
N SER A 576 -16.36 10.81 -9.93
CA SER A 576 -16.99 11.10 -8.63
C SER A 576 -18.38 11.69 -8.82
N ILE A 577 -19.36 11.24 -8.04
CA ILE A 577 -20.74 11.74 -7.98
C ILE A 577 -20.96 12.38 -6.61
N HIS A 578 -21.45 13.62 -6.58
CA HIS A 578 -21.70 14.41 -5.37
C HIS A 578 -23.18 14.73 -5.28
N LEU A 579 -23.83 14.39 -4.17
CA LEU A 579 -25.21 14.82 -3.92
C LEU A 579 -25.25 16.31 -3.52
N THR A 580 -26.25 17.03 -4.01
CA THR A 580 -26.38 18.49 -3.80
C THR A 580 -27.66 18.83 -3.04
N GLU A 581 -28.68 19.36 -3.72
CA GLU A 581 -30.00 19.65 -3.15
C GLU A 581 -31.06 18.80 -3.84
N PRO A 582 -31.99 18.17 -3.11
CA PRO A 582 -33.02 17.35 -3.74
C PRO A 582 -33.95 18.18 -4.63
N GLU A 583 -34.25 17.67 -5.83
CA GLU A 583 -35.33 18.22 -6.65
C GLU A 583 -36.67 18.04 -5.94
N SER A 584 -37.23 19.13 -5.45
CA SER A 584 -38.53 19.18 -4.79
C SER A 584 -39.19 20.54 -4.98
N LEU A 585 -40.52 20.55 -5.04
CA LEU A 585 -41.27 21.81 -5.01
C LEU A 585 -41.24 22.36 -3.58
N ALA A 586 -40.86 23.62 -3.44
CA ALA A 586 -40.90 24.29 -2.15
C ALA A 586 -42.34 24.34 -1.61
N VAL A 587 -42.50 24.05 -0.32
CA VAL A 587 -43.77 24.16 0.40
C VAL A 587 -43.78 25.49 1.15
N THR A 588 -44.78 26.31 0.86
CA THR A 588 -44.98 27.59 1.55
C THR A 588 -45.60 27.37 2.92
N VAL A 589 -44.95 27.86 3.97
CA VAL A 589 -45.40 27.80 5.36
C VAL A 589 -45.79 29.20 5.83
N PRO A 590 -47.06 29.45 6.20
CA PRO A 590 -47.49 30.74 6.70
C PRO A 590 -47.05 30.95 8.16
N TYR A 591 -46.85 32.21 8.53
CA TYR A 591 -46.68 32.62 9.92
C TYR A 591 -47.58 33.82 10.25
N PHE A 592 -47.98 33.89 11.51
CA PHE A 592 -49.05 34.77 11.98
C PHE A 592 -48.55 35.81 12.97
N LYS A 593 -49.34 36.87 13.13
CA LYS A 593 -49.23 37.88 14.19
C LYS A 593 -50.59 38.09 14.87
N LEU A 594 -50.61 38.86 15.95
CA LEU A 594 -51.83 39.46 16.47
C LEU A 594 -51.93 40.91 16.03
N ASN A 595 -53.13 41.33 15.62
CA ASN A 595 -53.44 42.75 15.43
C ASN A 595 -53.77 43.44 16.76
N GLU A 596 -54.02 44.75 16.68
CA GLU A 596 -54.32 45.61 17.82
C GLU A 596 -55.54 45.17 18.65
N ASN A 597 -56.46 44.40 18.03
CA ASN A 597 -57.65 43.86 18.69
C ASN A 597 -57.43 42.47 19.30
N GLY A 598 -56.22 41.90 19.16
CA GLY A 598 -55.88 40.57 19.68
C GLY A 598 -56.37 39.43 18.80
N VAL A 599 -56.73 39.72 17.54
CA VAL A 599 -57.15 38.71 16.57
C VAL A 599 -55.92 38.24 15.78
N LYS A 600 -55.80 36.92 15.61
CA LYS A 600 -54.76 36.29 14.79
C LYS A 600 -54.96 36.65 13.32
N GLU A 601 -53.91 37.15 12.68
CA GLU A 601 -53.90 37.45 11.24
C GLU A 601 -52.57 37.01 10.59
N PRO A 602 -52.56 36.77 9.26
CA PRO A 602 -51.33 36.47 8.53
C PRO A 602 -50.32 37.63 8.65
N ASP A 603 -49.05 37.30 8.86
CA ASP A 603 -47.95 38.27 8.84
C ASP A 603 -47.03 38.07 7.63
N GLY A 604 -46.93 36.84 7.14
CA GLY A 604 -46.22 36.49 5.93
C GLY A 604 -46.13 34.98 5.74
N GLU A 605 -45.29 34.57 4.81
CA GLU A 605 -45.02 33.17 4.50
C GLU A 605 -43.55 32.97 4.14
N PHE A 606 -43.03 31.77 4.34
CA PHE A 606 -41.67 31.40 3.93
C PHE A 606 -41.68 30.05 3.22
N ALA A 607 -40.77 29.87 2.27
CA ALA A 607 -40.63 28.64 1.51
C ALA A 607 -39.72 27.66 2.23
N VAL A 608 -40.15 26.40 2.31
CA VAL A 608 -39.35 25.28 2.82
C VAL A 608 -39.09 24.31 1.66
N SER A 609 -37.85 23.89 1.49
CA SER A 609 -37.44 22.91 0.48
C SER A 609 -36.83 21.67 1.13
N ALA A 610 -36.85 20.54 0.44
CA ALA A 610 -36.16 19.33 0.91
C ALA A 610 -34.65 19.56 0.97
N ARG A 611 -33.96 18.83 1.85
CA ARG A 611 -32.50 18.84 1.97
C ARG A 611 -31.97 17.43 2.12
N PHE A 612 -30.77 17.16 1.58
CA PHE A 612 -30.06 15.94 1.95
C PHE A 612 -29.38 16.13 3.31
N PRO A 613 -29.35 15.08 4.16
CA PRO A 613 -28.68 15.14 5.46
C PRO A 613 -27.15 15.27 5.38
N SER A 614 -26.55 14.82 4.28
CA SER A 614 -25.12 14.95 4.01
C SER A 614 -24.90 14.96 2.50
N ALA A 615 -23.74 15.43 2.04
CA ALA A 615 -23.32 15.38 0.63
C ALA A 615 -22.30 14.24 0.42
N PRO A 616 -22.73 12.95 0.47
CA PRO A 616 -21.82 11.84 0.25
C PRO A 616 -21.26 11.89 -1.17
N VAL A 617 -20.00 11.46 -1.30
CA VAL A 617 -19.32 11.32 -2.58
C VAL A 617 -19.18 9.84 -2.92
N TRP A 618 -19.68 9.45 -4.09
CA TRP A 618 -19.46 8.11 -4.63
C TRP A 618 -18.46 8.13 -5.76
N TRP A 619 -17.68 7.07 -5.86
CA TRP A 619 -16.68 6.90 -6.88
C TRP A 619 -17.01 5.67 -7.72
N LEU A 620 -16.96 5.85 -9.04
CA LEU A 620 -17.20 4.80 -10.04
C LEU A 620 -15.94 4.61 -10.88
N LEU A 621 -15.42 3.38 -10.89
CA LEU A 621 -14.41 2.96 -11.84
C LEU A 621 -15.13 2.32 -13.03
N ILE A 622 -14.91 2.84 -14.24
CA ILE A 622 -15.62 2.42 -15.45
C ILE A 622 -14.67 2.03 -16.59
N ASP A 623 -15.09 1.05 -17.38
CA ASP A 623 -14.54 0.80 -18.71
C ASP A 623 -15.17 1.80 -19.68
N LEU A 624 -14.34 2.59 -20.36
CA LEU A 624 -14.84 3.63 -21.28
C LEU A 624 -15.41 3.04 -22.59
N THR A 625 -15.04 1.81 -22.94
CA THR A 625 -15.40 1.20 -24.23
C THR A 625 -16.89 0.90 -24.33
N ASP A 626 -17.45 0.35 -23.26
CA ASP A 626 -18.84 -0.09 -23.19
C ASP A 626 -19.65 0.59 -22.07
N GLY A 627 -18.99 1.31 -21.15
CA GLY A 627 -19.62 1.92 -19.98
C GLY A 627 -19.84 0.96 -18.82
N THR A 628 -19.19 -0.20 -18.81
CA THR A 628 -19.29 -1.16 -17.71
C THR A 628 -18.68 -0.57 -16.44
N VAL A 629 -19.42 -0.63 -15.33
CA VAL A 629 -18.91 -0.26 -13.99
C VAL A 629 -18.07 -1.42 -13.46
N LEU A 630 -16.77 -1.22 -13.37
CA LEU A 630 -15.79 -2.18 -12.86
C LEU A 630 -15.72 -2.18 -11.32
N GLY A 631 -16.16 -1.08 -10.70
CA GLY A 631 -16.28 -0.96 -9.26
C GLY A 631 -17.03 0.30 -8.84
N SER A 632 -17.73 0.22 -7.71
CA SER A 632 -18.39 1.36 -7.07
C SER A 632 -18.05 1.42 -5.59
N THR A 633 -17.85 2.63 -5.05
CA THR A 633 -17.80 2.82 -3.59
C THR A 633 -19.20 2.86 -2.97
N ALA A 634 -20.25 3.04 -3.79
CA ALA A 634 -21.63 2.88 -3.36
C ALA A 634 -21.99 1.39 -3.18
N PRO A 635 -22.99 1.05 -2.36
CA PRO A 635 -23.42 -0.33 -2.17
C PRO A 635 -24.04 -0.94 -3.42
N ASP A 636 -23.87 -2.25 -3.58
CA ASP A 636 -24.44 -3.00 -4.69
C ASP A 636 -25.94 -3.29 -4.51
N GLY A 637 -26.73 -3.02 -5.55
CA GLY A 637 -28.07 -3.61 -5.74
C GLY A 637 -29.23 -3.11 -4.85
N GLY A 638 -28.99 -2.30 -3.82
CA GLY A 638 -30.01 -1.73 -2.93
C GLY A 638 -30.20 -0.22 -3.07
N PRO A 639 -31.37 0.35 -2.70
CA PRO A 639 -31.54 1.79 -2.63
C PRO A 639 -30.75 2.37 -1.44
N VAL A 640 -30.01 3.44 -1.65
CA VAL A 640 -29.45 4.25 -0.55
C VAL A 640 -30.58 5.10 0.01
N ALA A 641 -30.94 4.85 1.28
CA ALA A 641 -31.98 5.58 1.97
C ALA A 641 -31.38 6.70 2.84
N LEU A 642 -31.79 7.94 2.57
CA LEU A 642 -31.39 9.12 3.31
C LEU A 642 -32.62 9.71 4.01
N ALA A 643 -32.68 9.59 5.34
CA ALA A 643 -33.80 10.11 6.12
C ALA A 643 -33.35 11.18 7.11
N VAL A 644 -33.93 12.37 7.04
CA VAL A 644 -33.68 13.48 7.98
C VAL A 644 -34.97 14.04 8.55
N THR A 645 -34.97 14.29 9.85
CA THR A 645 -36.06 14.97 10.55
C THR A 645 -35.51 16.22 11.23
N GLU A 646 -36.12 17.35 10.96
CA GLU A 646 -35.80 18.66 11.51
C GLU A 646 -36.98 19.22 12.28
N ALA A 647 -36.71 20.10 13.24
CA ALA A 647 -37.72 20.86 13.96
C ALA A 647 -37.44 22.35 13.83
N ALA A 648 -38.50 23.16 13.71
CA ALA A 648 -38.44 24.61 13.77
C ALA A 648 -39.52 25.10 14.77
N ARG A 649 -39.19 24.94 16.05
CA ARG A 649 -40.06 25.24 17.21
C ARG A 649 -39.38 26.34 18.04
N GLY A 650 -39.54 27.58 17.60
CA GLY A 650 -38.90 28.74 18.22
C GLY A 650 -39.61 29.29 19.47
N LEU A 651 -39.03 30.35 20.04
CA LEU A 651 -39.67 31.14 21.10
C LEU A 651 -41.00 31.75 20.59
N PRO A 652 -42.00 31.91 21.47
CA PRO A 652 -43.28 32.49 21.09
C PRO A 652 -43.11 33.97 20.74
N ARG A 653 -43.88 34.44 19.75
CA ARG A 653 -44.01 35.89 19.52
C ARG A 653 -44.89 36.47 20.62
N MET A 654 -44.34 37.43 21.36
CA MET A 654 -45.01 38.00 22.52
C MET A 654 -45.83 39.23 22.14
N TYR A 655 -47.02 39.33 22.72
CA TYR A 655 -47.89 40.49 22.62
C TYR A 655 -48.34 40.88 24.01
N ALA A 656 -48.27 42.17 24.30
CA ALA A 656 -48.69 42.73 25.57
C ALA A 656 -49.83 43.73 25.36
N ARG A 657 -50.78 43.75 26.30
CA ARG A 657 -51.83 44.77 26.37
C ARG A 657 -51.85 45.38 27.76
N GLY A 658 -51.61 46.69 27.83
CA GLY A 658 -51.75 47.46 29.06
C GLY A 658 -53.19 47.84 29.31
N THR A 659 -53.69 47.62 30.52
CA THR A 659 -54.97 48.12 31.03
C THR A 659 -54.68 49.19 32.07
N LYS A 660 -55.18 50.41 31.85
CA LYS A 660 -55.15 51.45 32.88
C LYS A 660 -56.37 51.28 33.76
N ASP A 661 -56.16 51.10 35.06
CA ASP A 661 -57.25 51.05 36.04
C ASP A 661 -57.09 52.21 37.02
N ASP A 662 -57.73 53.34 36.71
CA ASP A 662 -57.81 54.50 37.60
C ASP A 662 -59.22 54.65 38.18
N SER A 663 -60.00 53.57 38.24
CA SER A 663 -61.35 53.56 38.80
C SER A 663 -61.40 53.98 40.29
N ALA A 664 -60.28 53.87 41.00
CA ALA A 664 -60.11 54.37 42.36
C ALA A 664 -59.81 55.89 42.45
N CYS A 665 -59.66 56.57 41.31
CA CYS A 665 -59.51 58.01 41.18
C CYS A 665 -60.83 58.67 40.75
N LYS A 666 -61.06 59.91 41.15
CA LYS A 666 -62.28 60.66 40.85
C LYS A 666 -62.49 60.83 39.34
N GLY A 667 -63.54 60.18 38.83
CA GLY A 667 -63.92 60.19 37.41
C GLY A 667 -63.14 59.21 36.53
N GLY A 668 -62.25 58.40 37.11
CA GLY A 668 -61.49 57.38 36.40
C GLY A 668 -62.32 56.17 35.98
N LYS A 669 -61.75 55.37 35.08
CA LYS A 669 -62.35 54.17 34.47
C LYS A 669 -61.28 53.11 34.26
N ARG A 670 -61.71 51.87 34.14
CA ARG A 670 -60.84 50.79 33.70
C ARG A 670 -60.88 50.69 32.18
N GLU A 671 -59.76 50.98 31.54
CA GLU A 671 -59.64 51.04 30.08
C GLU A 671 -58.49 50.16 29.59
N ALA A 672 -58.81 49.17 28.76
CA ALA A 672 -57.82 48.32 28.11
C ALA A 672 -57.27 49.01 26.86
N GLY A 673 -55.96 49.06 26.73
CA GLY A 673 -55.27 49.52 25.52
C GLY A 673 -55.32 48.50 24.38
N LYS A 674 -54.52 48.75 23.35
CA LYS A 674 -54.38 47.83 22.20
C LYS A 674 -53.35 46.76 22.49
N TRP A 675 -53.48 45.61 21.83
CA TRP A 675 -52.40 44.62 21.79
C TRP A 675 -51.24 45.16 20.95
N MET A 676 -50.03 45.06 21.48
CA MET A 676 -48.81 45.45 20.77
C MET A 676 -47.77 44.35 20.89
N ALA A 677 -46.95 44.17 19.86
CA ALA A 677 -45.81 43.27 19.92
C ALA A 677 -44.89 43.70 21.08
N SER A 678 -44.49 42.73 21.89
CA SER A 678 -43.58 42.93 23.01
C SER A 678 -42.33 42.09 22.77
N GLY A 679 -41.17 42.58 23.20
CA GLY A 679 -39.92 41.85 23.09
C GLY A 679 -39.77 40.80 24.18
N LEU A 680 -38.96 39.78 23.90
CA LEU A 680 -38.36 38.94 24.92
C LEU A 680 -36.95 39.44 25.18
N SER A 681 -36.57 39.60 26.44
CA SER A 681 -35.19 39.88 26.83
C SER A 681 -34.62 38.72 27.63
N ARG A 682 -33.34 38.38 27.41
CA ARG A 682 -32.65 37.42 28.30
C ARG A 682 -32.73 37.94 29.73
N ALA A 683 -33.04 37.06 30.68
CA ALA A 683 -33.06 37.42 32.09
C ALA A 683 -31.67 37.90 32.52
N TRP A 684 -31.61 39.08 33.12
CA TRP A 684 -30.36 39.63 33.66
C TRP A 684 -30.05 39.02 35.03
N GLU A 685 -28.79 39.12 35.45
CA GLU A 685 -28.34 38.62 36.74
C GLU A 685 -29.06 39.34 37.89
N GLY A 686 -29.68 38.57 38.80
CA GLY A 686 -30.49 39.11 39.90
C GLY A 686 -31.91 39.55 39.53
N ALA A 687 -32.42 39.23 38.33
CA ALA A 687 -33.81 39.48 37.97
C ALA A 687 -34.79 38.79 38.95
N PRO A 688 -35.79 39.50 39.51
CA PRO A 688 -36.76 38.94 40.45
C PRO A 688 -37.84 38.14 39.69
N LEU A 689 -37.52 36.91 39.31
CA LEU A 689 -38.38 36.03 38.50
C LEU A 689 -39.37 35.24 39.39
N ASP A 690 -40.55 35.82 39.63
CA ASP A 690 -41.58 35.20 40.49
C ASP A 690 -42.53 34.27 39.71
N ILE A 691 -42.60 34.40 38.37
CA ILE A 691 -43.41 33.55 37.48
C ILE A 691 -42.51 33.01 36.38
N ILE A 692 -42.38 31.68 36.28
CA ILE A 692 -41.62 31.02 35.22
C ILE A 692 -42.54 30.04 34.49
N VAL A 693 -42.76 30.28 33.20
CA VAL A 693 -43.57 29.40 32.35
C VAL A 693 -42.64 28.53 31.50
N PRO A 694 -42.60 27.20 31.69
CA PRO A 694 -41.72 26.34 30.92
C PRO A 694 -42.16 26.26 29.46
N ILE A 695 -41.20 26.22 28.56
CA ILE A 695 -41.43 26.02 27.12
C ILE A 695 -40.32 25.17 26.52
N GLU A 696 -40.69 24.25 25.64
CA GLU A 696 -39.74 23.46 24.85
C GLU A 696 -39.60 24.06 23.47
N THR A 697 -38.36 24.33 23.08
CA THR A 697 -37.96 24.80 21.76
C THR A 697 -37.01 23.80 21.13
N ALA A 698 -37.10 23.66 19.81
CA ALA A 698 -36.18 22.80 19.07
C ALA A 698 -35.90 23.42 17.71
N ASP A 699 -34.64 23.40 17.30
CA ASP A 699 -34.21 23.92 16.02
C ASP A 699 -33.18 22.97 15.37
N GLY A 700 -33.15 22.91 14.04
CA GLY A 700 -32.26 22.01 13.29
C GLY A 700 -32.61 20.52 13.36
N VAL A 701 -31.62 19.66 13.10
CA VAL A 701 -31.76 18.21 12.92
C VAL A 701 -32.05 17.49 14.24
N GLN A 702 -33.11 16.70 14.27
CA GLN A 702 -33.54 15.92 15.43
C GLN A 702 -33.18 14.44 15.30
N SER A 703 -33.22 13.90 14.09
CA SER A 703 -32.78 12.55 13.79
C SER A 703 -32.29 12.44 12.35
N PHE A 704 -31.32 11.56 12.14
CA PHE A 704 -30.78 11.24 10.84
C PHE A 704 -30.46 9.74 10.78
N ALA A 705 -30.80 9.10 9.67
CA ALA A 705 -30.48 7.70 9.40
C ALA A 705 -30.03 7.53 7.95
N PRO A 706 -28.73 7.36 7.69
CA PRO A 706 -28.24 6.84 6.42
C PRO A 706 -28.22 5.31 6.49
N ASP A 707 -28.98 4.64 5.62
CA ASP A 707 -28.78 3.21 5.42
C ASP A 707 -27.61 3.00 4.45
N GLN A 708 -26.61 2.22 4.88
CA GLN A 708 -25.48 1.73 4.10
C GLN A 708 -25.09 2.63 2.91
N TRP A 709 -24.36 3.73 3.11
CA TRP A 709 -24.05 4.67 2.01
C TRP A 709 -22.71 4.39 1.28
N LEU A 710 -21.91 3.45 1.79
CA LEU A 710 -20.68 2.94 1.19
C LEU A 710 -20.68 1.41 1.23
N THR A 711 -19.84 0.76 0.44
CA THR A 711 -19.63 -0.69 0.51
C THR A 711 -19.13 -1.14 1.90
N PRO A 712 -19.44 -2.38 2.32
CA PRO A 712 -18.96 -2.92 3.60
C PRO A 712 -17.43 -2.87 3.74
N ALA A 713 -16.70 -3.08 2.64
CA ALA A 713 -15.24 -3.04 2.61
C ALA A 713 -14.68 -1.69 3.08
N LEU A 714 -15.35 -0.58 2.73
CA LEU A 714 -14.95 0.77 3.15
C LEU A 714 -15.50 1.13 4.53
N GLN A 715 -16.76 0.79 4.82
CA GLN A 715 -17.38 1.08 6.12
C GLN A 715 -16.65 0.41 7.29
N THR A 716 -16.18 -0.81 7.10
CA THR A 716 -15.48 -1.57 8.15
C THR A 716 -14.12 -0.98 8.54
N LEU A 717 -13.55 -0.07 7.74
CA LEU A 717 -12.34 0.67 8.10
C LEU A 717 -12.57 1.72 9.19
N GLY A 718 -13.83 2.10 9.45
CA GLY A 718 -14.20 3.16 10.41
C GLY A 718 -13.83 4.57 9.94
N GLY A 719 -14.42 5.59 10.57
CA GLY A 719 -14.20 7.02 10.22
C GLY A 719 -15.27 7.60 9.30
N PHE A 720 -15.91 6.79 8.44
CA PHE A 720 -16.99 7.20 7.53
C PHE A 720 -18.38 7.34 8.19
N GLY A 721 -18.46 7.23 9.51
CA GLY A 721 -19.73 7.32 10.24
C GLY A 721 -20.20 8.77 10.32
N LEU A 722 -21.45 9.03 9.94
CA LEU A 722 -22.08 10.34 10.12
C LEU A 722 -22.71 10.40 11.51
N GLY A 723 -22.37 11.43 12.29
CA GLY A 723 -22.88 11.65 13.65
C GLY A 723 -24.02 12.66 13.72
N LEU A 724 -24.74 12.64 14.83
CA LEU A 724 -25.69 13.70 15.21
C LEU A 724 -25.18 14.35 16.50
N ALA A 725 -24.87 15.64 16.43
CA ALA A 725 -24.58 16.45 17.62
C ALA A 725 -25.86 17.12 18.09
N LEU A 726 -26.24 16.89 19.35
CA LEU A 726 -27.36 17.55 20.00
C LEU A 726 -26.84 18.41 21.16
N VAL A 727 -27.15 19.69 21.13
CA VAL A 727 -26.88 20.62 22.23
C VAL A 727 -28.19 20.96 22.91
N GLN A 728 -28.21 20.79 24.23
CA GLN A 728 -29.32 21.20 25.08
C GLN A 728 -28.90 22.39 25.92
N GLY A 729 -29.74 23.42 25.93
CA GLY A 729 -29.55 24.63 26.72
C GLY A 729 -30.83 25.01 27.43
N SER A 730 -30.69 25.60 28.62
CA SER A 730 -31.81 26.22 29.32
C SER A 730 -31.54 27.69 29.52
N GLU A 731 -32.46 28.52 29.06
CA GLU A 731 -32.37 29.97 29.20
C GLU A 731 -33.72 30.54 29.67
N LYS A 732 -33.66 31.65 30.41
CA LYS A 732 -34.85 32.36 30.87
C LYS A 732 -35.02 33.66 30.11
N PHE A 733 -36.20 33.88 29.56
CA PHE A 733 -36.54 35.10 28.80
C PHE A 733 -37.66 35.87 29.50
N VAL A 734 -37.38 37.08 29.96
CA VAL A 734 -38.36 37.96 30.59
C VAL A 734 -39.32 38.49 29.52
N TYR A 735 -40.63 38.35 29.77
CA TYR A 735 -41.69 38.84 28.88
C TYR A 735 -42.42 40.07 29.43
N GLY A 736 -42.22 40.40 30.72
CA GLY A 736 -42.83 41.56 31.36
C GLY A 736 -42.55 41.59 32.86
N CYS A 737 -42.67 42.78 33.46
CA CYS A 737 -42.51 42.96 34.90
C CYS A 737 -43.64 43.83 35.46
N GLY A 738 -44.12 43.42 36.64
CA GLY A 738 -44.98 44.21 37.51
C GLY A 738 -44.16 44.90 38.61
N ARG A 739 -44.74 45.94 39.22
CA ARG A 739 -44.11 46.67 40.33
C ARG A 739 -45.16 46.98 41.38
N LYS A 740 -44.91 46.66 42.65
CA LYS A 740 -45.82 46.96 43.77
C LYS A 740 -45.01 47.42 44.97
N ALA A 741 -45.34 48.59 45.54
CA ALA A 741 -44.62 49.18 46.68
C ALA A 741 -43.09 49.18 46.48
N GLU A 742 -42.65 49.68 45.32
CA GLU A 742 -41.25 49.73 44.86
C GLU A 742 -40.55 48.39 44.55
N ARG A 743 -41.12 47.24 44.91
CA ARG A 743 -40.59 45.91 44.58
C ARG A 743 -40.97 45.49 43.14
N LEU A 744 -39.98 45.08 42.36
CA LEU A 744 -40.13 44.57 40.99
C LEU A 744 -40.38 43.04 41.03
N SER A 745 -41.32 42.55 40.22
CA SER A 745 -41.64 41.12 40.06
C SER A 745 -41.81 40.84 38.56
N CYS A 746 -40.99 39.96 37.99
CA CYS A 746 -40.96 39.68 36.56
C CYS A 746 -41.49 38.28 36.23
N GLY A 747 -42.17 38.19 35.09
CA GLY A 747 -42.54 36.92 34.46
C GLY A 747 -41.55 36.56 33.36
N ALA A 748 -41.14 35.29 33.32
CA ALA A 748 -40.23 34.77 32.32
C ALA A 748 -40.70 33.45 31.72
N LEU A 749 -40.25 33.18 30.49
CA LEU A 749 -40.27 31.87 29.87
C LEU A 749 -39.02 31.10 30.32
N GLY A 750 -39.19 29.89 30.84
CA GLY A 750 -38.09 28.94 31.03
C GLY A 750 -37.97 28.08 29.78
N ALA A 751 -37.14 28.50 28.83
CA ALA A 751 -36.96 27.79 27.57
C ALA A 751 -35.94 26.67 27.73
N THR A 752 -36.34 25.45 27.37
CA THR A 752 -35.43 24.32 27.17
C THR A 752 -35.30 24.11 25.67
N SER A 753 -34.13 24.44 25.13
CA SER A 753 -33.83 24.38 23.70
C SER A 753 -33.01 23.14 23.38
N THR A 754 -33.41 22.39 22.35
CA THR A 754 -32.56 21.40 21.69
C THR A 754 -32.17 21.92 20.32
N PHE A 755 -30.88 22.06 20.05
CA PHE A 755 -30.36 22.39 18.74
C PHE A 755 -29.52 21.23 18.23
N GLY A 756 -29.75 20.80 16.98
CA GLY A 756 -29.04 19.67 16.41
C GLY A 756 -28.52 19.91 15.00
N TRP A 757 -27.39 19.30 14.70
CA TRP A 757 -26.76 19.31 13.38
C TRP A 757 -26.01 18.01 13.13
N ILE A 758 -25.81 17.71 11.84
CA ILE A 758 -25.08 16.51 11.42
C ILE A 758 -23.59 16.79 11.48
N VAL A 759 -22.85 15.90 12.12
CA VAL A 759 -21.38 15.90 12.15
C VAL A 759 -20.91 14.98 11.03
N PRO A 760 -20.20 15.50 10.01
CA PRO A 760 -19.71 14.66 8.94
C PRO A 760 -18.73 13.61 9.47
N GLY A 761 -18.69 12.47 8.79
CA GLY A 761 -17.62 11.48 8.86
C GLY A 761 -16.64 11.73 7.70
N ASP A 762 -15.62 10.89 7.61
CA ASP A 762 -14.62 11.03 6.56
C ASP A 762 -15.27 10.93 5.16
N SER A 763 -14.73 11.69 4.23
CA SER A 763 -15.07 11.66 2.81
C SER A 763 -13.87 11.29 1.96
N LEU A 764 -14.12 10.56 0.88
CA LEU A 764 -13.14 10.23 -0.15
C LEU A 764 -13.01 11.43 -1.11
N HIS A 765 -12.11 12.35 -0.82
CA HIS A 765 -12.02 13.63 -1.52
C HIS A 765 -11.10 13.61 -2.74
N ALA A 766 -10.11 12.71 -2.77
CA ALA A 766 -9.19 12.52 -3.89
C ALA A 766 -8.97 11.04 -4.17
N ALA A 767 -8.69 10.71 -5.43
CA ALA A 767 -8.42 9.35 -5.85
C ALA A 767 -7.51 9.30 -7.08
N LEU A 768 -6.67 8.25 -7.15
CA LEU A 768 -5.89 7.90 -8.33
C LEU A 768 -5.99 6.39 -8.58
N ARG A 769 -5.94 5.98 -9.84
CA ARG A 769 -5.86 4.56 -10.21
C ARG A 769 -4.41 4.18 -10.54
N PRO A 770 -3.68 3.51 -9.63
CA PRO A 770 -2.29 3.07 -9.84
C PRO A 770 -2.07 2.04 -10.97
N GLY A 771 -3.10 1.32 -11.40
CA GLY A 771 -2.96 0.23 -12.38
C GLY A 771 -2.44 -1.09 -11.81
N GLY A 772 -2.17 -2.07 -12.67
CA GLY A 772 -1.67 -3.41 -12.30
C GLY A 772 -2.61 -4.58 -12.62
N ALA A 773 -2.25 -5.79 -12.18
CA ALA A 773 -2.98 -7.04 -12.50
C ALA A 773 -4.41 -7.08 -11.93
N HIS A 774 -4.68 -6.25 -10.91
CA HIS A 774 -6.00 -6.03 -10.34
C HIS A 774 -6.34 -4.55 -10.45
N GLU A 775 -7.61 -4.24 -10.71
CA GLU A 775 -8.10 -2.87 -10.62
C GLU A 775 -7.90 -2.39 -9.17
N ARG A 776 -7.14 -1.30 -9.02
CA ARG A 776 -6.72 -0.71 -7.75
C ARG A 776 -6.98 0.79 -7.80
N VAL A 777 -7.46 1.37 -6.72
CA VAL A 777 -7.65 2.82 -6.55
C VAL A 777 -7.13 3.22 -5.19
N VAL A 778 -6.34 4.28 -5.13
CA VAL A 778 -5.88 4.88 -3.88
C VAL A 778 -6.72 6.11 -3.60
N PHE A 779 -7.22 6.23 -2.38
CA PHE A 779 -7.97 7.40 -1.91
C PHE A 779 -7.21 8.16 -0.84
N LEU A 780 -7.44 9.46 -0.77
CA LEU A 780 -7.28 10.23 0.46
C LEU A 780 -8.65 10.41 1.11
N SER A 781 -8.70 10.14 2.42
CA SER A 781 -9.89 10.15 3.25
C SER A 781 -9.73 11.17 4.38
N GLY A 782 -10.80 11.93 4.66
CA GLY A 782 -10.80 12.95 5.72
C GLY A 782 -12.04 13.84 5.71
N GLN A 783 -12.13 14.76 6.67
CA GLN A 783 -13.31 15.61 6.90
C GLN A 783 -13.46 16.78 5.89
N GLY A 784 -12.49 17.00 5.02
CA GLY A 784 -12.60 17.91 3.87
C GLY A 784 -12.22 19.37 4.12
N GLY A 785 -11.63 19.72 5.27
CA GLY A 785 -11.01 21.02 5.54
C GLY A 785 -9.52 21.09 5.19
N PHE A 786 -8.95 22.31 5.21
CA PHE A 786 -7.52 22.54 5.03
C PHE A 786 -6.75 21.90 6.19
N GLY A 787 -6.05 20.80 5.91
CA GLY A 787 -5.33 20.01 6.92
C GLY A 787 -5.87 18.59 7.12
N ASP A 788 -7.04 18.23 6.59
CA ASP A 788 -7.82 17.11 7.16
C ASP A 788 -7.60 15.72 6.54
N ALA A 789 -6.51 15.47 5.79
CA ALA A 789 -6.29 14.11 5.28
C ALA A 789 -5.87 13.19 6.43
N GLU A 790 -6.81 12.39 6.94
CA GLU A 790 -6.54 11.46 8.02
C GLU A 790 -5.79 10.21 7.51
N ARG A 791 -6.13 9.72 6.32
CA ARG A 791 -5.67 8.39 5.85
C ARG A 791 -5.53 8.28 4.33
N ALA A 792 -4.47 7.61 3.89
CA ALA A 792 -4.36 7.07 2.55
C ALA A 792 -4.88 5.62 2.54
N LEU A 793 -5.82 5.32 1.64
CA LEU A 793 -6.54 4.04 1.58
C LEU A 793 -6.33 3.37 0.23
N LEU A 794 -6.12 2.06 0.21
CA LEU A 794 -6.18 1.25 -1.01
C LEU A 794 -7.53 0.57 -1.09
N TRP A 795 -8.17 0.68 -2.25
CA TRP A 795 -9.41 -0.01 -2.61
C TRP A 795 -9.20 -0.90 -3.84
N GLU A 796 -9.61 -2.15 -3.73
CA GLU A 796 -9.53 -3.16 -4.78
C GLU A 796 -10.95 -3.63 -5.10
N PRO A 797 -11.63 -3.02 -6.10
CA PRO A 797 -13.03 -3.31 -6.40
C PRO A 797 -13.30 -4.78 -6.73
N GLY A 798 -12.48 -5.40 -7.58
CA GLY A 798 -12.70 -6.79 -8.02
C GLY A 798 -12.72 -7.79 -6.85
N PRO A 799 -11.71 -7.78 -5.97
CA PRO A 799 -11.71 -8.58 -4.73
C PRO A 799 -12.70 -8.10 -3.64
N GLY A 800 -13.28 -6.90 -3.78
CA GLY A 800 -14.13 -6.29 -2.76
C GLY A 800 -13.38 -5.95 -1.47
N ARG A 801 -12.12 -5.53 -1.57
CA ARG A 801 -11.24 -5.26 -0.40
C ARG A 801 -10.89 -3.79 -0.30
N ALA A 802 -10.74 -3.30 0.92
CA ALA A 802 -10.14 -2.01 1.20
C ALA A 802 -9.26 -2.10 2.44
N ARG A 803 -8.21 -1.26 2.51
CA ARG A 803 -7.34 -1.15 3.68
C ARG A 803 -6.72 0.22 3.81
N VAL A 804 -6.39 0.60 5.03
CA VAL A 804 -5.53 1.76 5.30
C VAL A 804 -4.10 1.41 4.91
N LEU A 805 -3.48 2.21 4.03
CA LEU A 805 -2.05 2.12 3.75
C LEU A 805 -1.26 2.78 4.87
N PHE A 806 -1.62 4.02 5.19
CA PHE A 806 -1.04 4.79 6.29
C PHE A 806 -1.89 6.03 6.62
N ALA A 807 -1.60 6.66 7.76
CA ALA A 807 -2.14 7.96 8.15
C ALA A 807 -0.99 8.99 8.11
N PRO A 808 -1.05 10.00 7.22
CA PRO A 808 -0.07 11.09 7.22
C PRO A 808 -0.06 11.81 8.58
N GLN A 809 1.12 12.17 9.09
CA GLN A 809 1.23 12.98 10.30
C GLN A 809 0.78 14.41 10.01
N LEU A 810 -0.10 14.99 10.82
CA LEU A 810 -0.52 16.39 10.67
C LEU A 810 0.61 17.32 11.13
N LEU A 811 1.29 17.98 10.19
CA LEU A 811 2.32 19.00 10.46
C LEU A 811 1.75 20.40 10.19
N GLY A 812 0.87 20.87 11.06
CA GLY A 812 0.24 22.20 10.95
C GLY A 812 -1.02 22.25 10.06
N GLU A 813 -1.34 23.44 9.52
CA GLU A 813 -2.57 23.71 8.74
C GLU A 813 -2.48 23.27 7.25
N SER A 814 -1.46 22.49 6.88
CA SER A 814 -1.24 22.07 5.49
C SER A 814 -1.91 20.73 5.23
N GLY A 815 -2.92 20.68 4.34
CA GLY A 815 -3.54 19.43 3.89
C GLY A 815 -2.60 18.57 3.02
N TYR A 816 -3.08 17.43 2.53
CA TYR A 816 -2.33 16.53 1.66
C TYR A 816 -3.04 16.29 0.32
N TRP A 817 -2.28 15.90 -0.70
CA TRP A 817 -2.83 15.50 -1.99
C TRP A 817 -2.08 14.29 -2.57
N LEU A 818 -2.74 13.57 -3.49
CA LEU A 818 -2.15 12.44 -4.21
C LEU A 818 -1.30 12.96 -5.36
N ALA A 819 0.02 12.99 -5.18
CA ALA A 819 0.94 13.51 -6.20
C ALA A 819 1.20 12.51 -7.32
N GLY A 820 1.09 11.20 -7.05
CA GLY A 820 1.22 10.18 -8.07
C GLY A 820 0.95 8.79 -7.52
N ALA A 821 0.61 7.85 -8.40
CA ALA A 821 0.43 6.46 -8.04
C ALA A 821 0.86 5.56 -9.22
N THR A 822 1.55 4.47 -8.89
CA THR A 822 1.97 3.40 -9.80
C THR A 822 1.39 2.09 -9.32
N SER A 823 1.45 1.05 -10.12
CA SER A 823 0.91 -0.29 -9.82
C SER A 823 1.43 -0.88 -8.50
N SER A 824 2.53 -0.33 -7.97
CA SER A 824 3.17 -0.79 -6.75
C SER A 824 3.35 0.28 -5.65
N ALA A 825 3.19 1.57 -5.91
CA ALA A 825 3.37 2.62 -4.88
C ALA A 825 2.46 3.83 -5.04
N VAL A 826 2.34 4.61 -3.96
CA VAL A 826 1.69 5.93 -3.97
C VAL A 826 2.62 6.99 -3.38
N LEU A 827 2.57 8.19 -3.96
CA LEU A 827 3.20 9.41 -3.48
C LEU A 827 2.12 10.36 -2.96
N VAL A 828 2.24 10.76 -1.69
CA VAL A 828 1.34 11.71 -1.02
C VAL A 828 2.15 12.88 -0.52
N THR A 829 1.83 14.08 -0.98
CA THR A 829 2.61 15.29 -0.71
C THR A 829 1.77 16.30 0.07
N ALA A 830 2.37 17.00 1.03
CA ALA A 830 1.71 18.10 1.72
C ALA A 830 1.44 19.27 0.74
N LEU A 831 0.35 20.00 0.93
CA LEU A 831 0.01 21.15 0.09
C LEU A 831 1.07 22.28 0.17
N GLY A 832 1.83 22.35 1.26
CA GLY A 832 3.00 23.23 1.41
C GLY A 832 4.27 22.73 0.71
N GLY A 833 4.21 21.63 -0.04
CA GLY A 833 5.35 21.02 -0.73
C GLY A 833 6.08 19.96 0.12
N ALA A 834 6.41 20.28 1.37
CA ALA A 834 6.99 19.34 2.33
C ALA A 834 6.10 19.19 3.58
N PRO A 835 6.01 18.00 4.20
CA PRO A 835 6.70 16.76 3.82
C PRO A 835 6.00 16.00 2.68
N PHE A 836 6.62 14.92 2.19
CA PHE A 836 5.93 13.91 1.39
C PHE A 836 6.15 12.48 1.93
N TYR A 837 5.23 11.60 1.56
CA TYR A 837 5.25 10.17 1.86
C TYR A 837 5.31 9.37 0.57
N ILE A 838 6.13 8.32 0.56
CA ILE A 838 6.05 7.24 -0.42
C ILE A 838 5.67 5.95 0.30
N ALA A 839 4.67 5.24 -0.21
CA ALA A 839 4.21 3.99 0.39
C ALA A 839 4.03 2.90 -0.65
N SER A 840 4.44 1.68 -0.28
CA SER A 840 4.11 0.47 -1.02
C SER A 840 2.61 0.21 -0.99
N LEU A 841 2.00 -0.06 -2.15
CA LEU A 841 0.60 -0.48 -2.20
C LEU A 841 0.38 -1.86 -1.59
N ASP A 842 1.42 -2.69 -1.53
CA ASP A 842 1.37 -4.01 -0.89
C ASP A 842 1.65 -3.95 0.62
N GLY A 843 2.17 -2.82 1.13
CA GLY A 843 2.46 -2.55 2.54
C GLY A 843 3.91 -2.82 2.97
N ASP A 844 4.72 -3.40 2.09
CA ASP A 844 6.15 -3.66 2.30
C ASP A 844 6.99 -3.05 1.15
N PRO A 845 8.03 -2.23 1.43
CA PRO A 845 8.40 -1.70 2.75
C PRO A 845 7.34 -0.74 3.31
N ALA A 846 7.43 -0.52 4.62
CA ALA A 846 6.59 0.43 5.33
C ALA A 846 6.67 1.83 4.69
N PRO A 847 5.60 2.64 4.81
CA PRO A 847 5.58 4.02 4.33
C PRO A 847 6.78 4.81 4.83
N ARG A 848 7.40 5.58 3.93
CA ARG A 848 8.57 6.40 4.24
C ARG A 848 8.23 7.87 4.11
N LEU A 849 8.61 8.65 5.12
CA LEU A 849 8.44 10.09 5.23
C LEU A 849 9.73 10.82 4.85
N PHE A 850 9.61 11.92 4.10
CA PHE A 850 10.68 12.85 3.79
C PHE A 850 10.26 14.26 4.22
N GLU A 851 10.90 14.78 5.26
CA GLU A 851 10.49 16.04 5.90
C GLU A 851 11.05 17.30 5.24
N GLN A 852 12.24 17.20 4.65
CA GLN A 852 13.00 18.36 4.15
C GLN A 852 13.06 18.47 2.62
N THR A 853 12.38 17.57 1.91
CA THR A 853 12.32 17.59 0.44
C THR A 853 10.95 18.04 0.00
N ASP A 854 10.92 19.06 -0.85
CA ASP A 854 9.69 19.51 -1.50
C ASP A 854 9.24 18.43 -2.50
N GLY A 855 8.07 17.86 -2.26
CA GLY A 855 7.44 16.85 -3.08
C GLY A 855 6.57 17.40 -4.20
N TRP A 856 6.41 18.73 -4.33
CA TRP A 856 5.43 19.34 -5.24
C TRP A 856 5.70 19.02 -6.71
N ALA A 857 6.97 19.05 -7.12
CA ALA A 857 7.37 18.78 -8.49
C ALA A 857 7.69 17.30 -8.74
N LEU A 858 7.69 16.45 -7.73
CA LEU A 858 8.17 15.06 -7.87
C LEU A 858 7.15 14.18 -8.60
N VAL A 859 7.66 13.31 -9.46
CA VAL A 859 6.84 12.38 -10.23
C VAL A 859 7.18 10.94 -9.85
N LEU A 860 6.17 10.16 -9.48
CA LEU A 860 6.33 8.75 -9.18
C LEU A 860 6.18 7.91 -10.45
N LEU A 861 7.26 7.22 -10.85
CA LEU A 861 7.35 6.39 -12.04
C LEU A 861 7.43 4.90 -11.71
N GLU A 862 6.91 4.06 -12.61
CA GLU A 862 6.83 2.61 -12.43
C GLU A 862 8.21 1.93 -12.27
N PRO A 863 8.37 0.97 -11.33
CA PRO A 863 7.41 0.62 -10.29
C PRO A 863 7.43 1.58 -9.11
N ARG A 864 8.60 2.10 -8.71
CA ARG A 864 8.78 2.94 -7.51
C ARG A 864 9.93 3.94 -7.64
N TYR A 865 10.15 4.50 -8.82
CA TYR A 865 11.19 5.52 -9.02
C TYR A 865 10.61 6.91 -8.77
N LEU A 866 11.18 7.66 -7.85
CA LEU A 866 10.80 9.05 -7.64
C LEU A 866 11.73 9.92 -8.49
N TYR A 867 11.15 10.62 -9.46
CA TYR A 867 11.85 11.45 -10.43
C TYR A 867 11.67 12.92 -10.08
N ASP A 868 12.75 13.69 -10.13
CA ASP A 868 12.76 15.14 -10.07
C ASP A 868 12.79 15.68 -11.51
N PRO A 869 11.69 16.27 -12.03
CA PRO A 869 11.65 16.89 -13.36
C PRO A 869 12.54 18.12 -13.51
N VAL A 870 12.93 18.76 -12.41
CA VAL A 870 13.84 19.90 -12.41
C VAL A 870 15.29 19.41 -12.41
N GLY A 871 15.62 18.45 -11.56
CA GLY A 871 16.95 17.81 -11.56
C GLY A 871 17.19 16.91 -12.77
N LEU A 872 16.12 16.46 -13.43
CA LEU A 872 16.10 15.39 -14.45
C LEU A 872 16.75 14.09 -13.97
N LYS A 873 16.63 13.78 -12.67
CA LYS A 873 17.27 12.64 -12.00
C LYS A 873 16.32 11.94 -11.03
N PHE A 874 16.63 10.69 -10.67
CA PHE A 874 15.90 10.03 -9.58
C PHE A 874 16.38 10.53 -8.22
N LEU A 875 15.51 10.40 -7.21
CA LEU A 875 15.88 10.59 -5.81
C LEU A 875 16.22 9.22 -5.23
N ARG A 876 17.26 9.18 -4.39
CA ARG A 876 17.54 7.97 -3.61
C ARG A 876 16.59 7.89 -2.42
N LEU A 877 15.79 6.83 -2.42
CA LEU A 877 14.81 6.59 -1.37
C LEU A 877 15.39 5.93 -0.12
N SER A 878 16.68 5.53 -0.05
CA SER A 878 17.26 4.79 1.09
C SER A 878 18.14 5.60 2.06
N GLU A 879 18.71 6.75 1.67
CA GLU A 879 19.65 7.57 2.48
C GLU A 879 18.98 8.76 3.23
N PRO A 880 19.65 9.41 4.22
CA PRO A 880 19.13 9.57 5.58
C PRO A 880 17.93 10.51 5.74
N GLN A 881 17.15 10.23 6.80
CA GLN A 881 15.87 10.87 7.11
C GLN A 881 15.98 12.37 7.44
N ASP A 882 17.14 12.83 7.91
CA ASP A 882 17.32 14.17 8.48
C ASP A 882 17.74 15.24 7.46
N GLY A 883 17.86 14.88 6.17
CA GLY A 883 18.28 15.79 5.10
C GLY A 883 17.42 15.66 3.85
N PRO A 884 17.57 16.57 2.87
CA PRO A 884 16.87 16.43 1.60
C PRO A 884 17.33 15.15 0.89
N ALA A 885 16.37 14.41 0.33
CA ALA A 885 16.64 13.22 -0.46
C ALA A 885 17.58 13.54 -1.63
N PRO A 886 18.74 12.88 -1.73
CA PRO A 886 19.76 13.25 -2.71
C PRO A 886 19.39 12.74 -4.11
N LEU A 887 19.71 13.55 -5.13
CA LEU A 887 19.58 13.17 -6.53
C LEU A 887 20.67 12.19 -6.94
N THR A 888 20.27 11.12 -7.61
CA THR A 888 21.18 10.12 -8.19
C THR A 888 21.79 10.63 -9.50
N ALA A 889 22.91 10.05 -9.92
CA ALA A 889 23.56 10.37 -11.19
C ALA A 889 22.80 9.80 -12.41
N LEU A 890 22.00 8.75 -12.20
CA LEU A 890 21.16 8.10 -13.20
C LEU A 890 19.68 8.43 -12.95
N PRO A 891 18.81 8.45 -13.97
CA PRO A 891 19.00 8.00 -15.35
C PRO A 891 19.77 9.03 -16.19
N ALA A 892 20.01 8.72 -17.47
CA ALA A 892 20.52 9.71 -18.42
C ALA A 892 19.58 10.93 -18.49
N THR A 893 20.16 12.12 -18.60
CA THR A 893 19.41 13.38 -18.64
C THR A 893 18.65 13.50 -19.97
N LEU A 894 17.41 14.00 -19.92
CA LEU A 894 16.61 14.25 -21.12
C LEU A 894 17.27 15.30 -22.03
N ALA A 895 17.13 15.13 -23.35
CA ALA A 895 17.70 16.05 -24.33
C ALA A 895 17.13 17.47 -24.19
N GLY A 896 17.96 18.50 -24.36
CA GLY A 896 17.55 19.90 -24.21
C GLY A 896 17.47 20.40 -22.76
N GLY A 897 17.76 19.56 -21.76
CA GLY A 897 17.86 19.98 -20.36
C GLY A 897 16.56 20.57 -19.79
N THR A 898 16.68 21.37 -18.73
CA THR A 898 15.55 21.94 -17.99
C THR A 898 14.87 23.10 -18.70
N GLU A 899 15.50 23.68 -19.72
CA GLU A 899 14.96 24.83 -20.49
C GLU A 899 13.73 24.45 -21.33
N SER A 900 13.49 23.15 -21.55
CA SER A 900 12.47 22.63 -22.47
C SER A 900 11.08 22.33 -21.86
N ASN A 901 10.72 23.01 -20.75
CA ASN A 901 9.44 22.90 -20.02
C ASN A 901 9.37 21.75 -18.99
N PRO A 902 9.12 22.02 -17.69
CA PRO A 902 9.01 21.00 -16.64
C PRO A 902 7.61 20.38 -16.46
N PHE A 903 6.60 20.79 -17.24
CA PHE A 903 5.19 20.37 -17.06
C PHE A 903 4.72 19.31 -18.07
N GLY A 904 5.58 18.34 -18.38
CA GLY A 904 5.23 17.17 -19.20
C GLY A 904 4.72 15.98 -18.39
N ASP A 905 4.34 14.91 -19.09
CA ASP A 905 4.03 13.60 -18.49
C ASP A 905 5.20 12.65 -18.68
N TYR A 906 5.67 12.05 -17.59
CA TYR A 906 6.92 11.29 -17.55
C TYR A 906 6.66 9.79 -17.47
N HIS A 907 7.57 9.02 -18.07
CA HIS A 907 7.50 7.57 -18.10
C HIS A 907 8.88 6.95 -17.87
N ALA A 908 8.92 5.83 -17.13
CA ALA A 908 10.13 5.07 -16.89
C ALA A 908 10.11 3.75 -17.67
N ILE A 909 11.12 3.54 -18.51
CA ILE A 909 11.31 2.33 -19.31
C ILE A 909 12.60 1.62 -18.89
N ARG A 910 12.55 0.28 -18.80
CA ARG A 910 13.76 -0.52 -18.49
C ARG A 910 14.60 -0.71 -19.74
N VAL A 911 15.89 -0.44 -19.63
CA VAL A 911 16.88 -0.71 -20.68
C VAL A 911 17.05 -2.22 -20.81
N ARG A 912 17.01 -2.73 -22.05
CA ARG A 912 17.03 -4.18 -22.34
C ARG A 912 18.38 -4.86 -22.16
#